data_AF-A0A9R1N337-F1
#
_entry.id   AF-A0A9R1N337-F1
#
_cell.length_a   1.000
_cell.length_b   1.000
_cell.length_c   1.000
_cell.angle_alpha   90.00
_cell.angle_beta   90.00
_cell.angle_gamma   90.00
#
_symmetry.space_group_name_H-M   'P 1'
#
loop_
_entity.id
_entity.type
_entity.pdbx_description
1 polymer ?
#
loop_
_entity_poly.entity_id
_entity_poly.type
_entity_poly.pdbx_seq_one_letter_code
_entity_poly.pdbx_strand_id
1 'polypeptide(L)'
;MAWSSTSESGDESTPTSPSHGGSPSPGDGCGEGAGTFAEFLAEGRRQGGWLPSVLLAPALCGHCHKIEDLRRDWNIDSDGSDHWMTELNLQGSLAAQIAFEGNSCFRCVKLVFEATKWKGDGDTPLHYAARSGNLRMLFHLVCQLGEEYGHKGVELLLRKLNVHGETALHEAIRLGTNSMFMVGMLMWVDPGLALHHAPGSTSPLYLAVSLRHKDIAEMLHSTSGGSLSYSGPDGQNALHAAAVHPPHRQNGMVEMLLDWNKDLTEEKDLNGSTPLHSAVSALYSEDRMRRCYTLVCGNGLWYRAFPYMFPNMTRFPMEKQAAWHILEANPSSAYQHDNNGLFPVHIAALMDKKVAIRILLKGCRGCITLPDKQGRSFLHIAVRNKVHHIVKYACEAPVFAPILNARDNDGNTALHLAVEVEDLIIFCHLLRNPKVLLNVRNNKDQTPLDLARRRRKYSYIQNPERVIYMTLIDARASHGSFWRDRVQHLCIQNQLSIKKDEENQSEEQDEADGKNVEEEDRTEAGPVKELVQLLKQKVYEEKKEAIEKNDSDQMNDITRTLGLLSVLITTMTFGATFAVPAAVKAGNSSNGGIPAGVSSSWYFHAFMTANATAFVCSLIATLCLMFSGMSIIKLQDRRKYFQVALFFTPGSLTSLTVAFGLGLRTVLAPVGRTLSDAIFVLSSLVLLYPMLDFVTRLVWTYQPLSVRRGHIFVCWIFIGRTFHVCLGRFWPIIFIFIMSTSNKTWR
;
A
#
# COMPACT_ATOMS: atom_id res chain seq x y z
N MET A 1 -64.27 0.39 25.83
CA MET A 1 -64.90 1.58 26.43
C MET A 1 -64.44 2.78 25.63
N ALA A 2 -65.40 3.46 24.96
CA ALA A 2 -65.39 4.75 24.23
C ALA A 2 -64.07 5.20 23.52
N TRP A 3 -63.97 5.23 22.17
CA TRP A 3 -64.54 6.19 21.18
C TRP A 3 -64.02 7.62 21.41
N SER A 4 -63.39 8.37 20.48
CA SER A 4 -63.67 8.69 19.06
C SER A 4 -62.38 9.25 18.38
N SER A 5 -61.90 8.83 17.20
CA SER A 5 -62.33 9.15 15.81
C SER A 5 -62.53 10.63 15.47
N THR A 6 -61.64 11.20 14.65
CA THR A 6 -61.97 11.84 13.35
C THR A 6 -60.69 12.04 12.51
N SER A 7 -60.82 11.63 11.25
CA SER A 7 -59.96 11.82 10.08
C SER A 7 -59.89 13.28 9.61
N GLU A 8 -58.79 13.68 8.96
CA GLU A 8 -58.78 14.04 7.53
C GLU A 8 -57.38 14.43 7.01
N SER A 9 -57.23 14.24 5.71
CA SER A 9 -56.10 14.36 4.79
C SER A 9 -55.38 15.72 4.74
N GLY A 10 -54.11 15.71 4.30
CA GLY A 10 -53.43 16.91 3.80
C GLY A 10 -51.94 16.75 3.52
N ASP A 11 -51.62 16.40 2.28
CA ASP A 11 -50.50 16.88 1.45
C ASP A 11 -49.02 16.66 1.82
N GLU A 12 -48.36 15.94 0.91
CA GLU A 12 -46.94 16.09 0.57
C GLU A 12 -46.57 17.57 0.44
N SER A 13 -45.72 18.06 1.34
CA SER A 13 -44.97 19.30 1.14
C SER A 13 -43.50 18.96 0.94
N THR A 14 -43.11 19.02 -0.33
CA THR A 14 -41.75 19.33 -0.77
C THR A 14 -41.13 20.42 0.10
N PRO A 15 -39.85 20.31 0.51
CA PRO A 15 -39.15 21.45 1.08
C PRO A 15 -38.96 22.46 -0.05
N THR A 16 -39.73 23.54 0.03
CA THR A 16 -39.64 24.70 -0.82
C THR A 16 -38.22 25.26 -0.80
N SER A 17 -37.71 25.52 -2.00
CA SER A 17 -36.56 26.36 -2.31
C SER A 17 -36.52 27.63 -1.43
N PRO A 18 -35.36 28.03 -0.86
CA PRO A 18 -35.23 29.36 -0.29
C PRO A 18 -35.13 30.35 -1.45
N SER A 19 -36.23 31.04 -1.72
CA SER A 19 -36.27 32.18 -2.62
C SER A 19 -35.82 33.45 -1.89
N HIS A 20 -35.05 34.25 -2.62
CA HIS A 20 -34.76 35.68 -2.43
C HIS A 20 -33.99 36.13 -1.18
N GLY A 21 -32.75 36.53 -1.45
CA GLY A 21 -31.96 37.37 -0.56
C GLY A 21 -32.62 38.73 -0.31
N GLY A 22 -32.62 39.12 0.96
CA GLY A 22 -32.76 40.50 1.41
C GLY A 22 -31.58 40.83 2.32
N SER A 23 -30.84 41.88 1.99
CA SER A 23 -29.92 42.56 2.90
C SER A 23 -30.70 43.02 4.14
N PRO A 24 -30.13 43.00 5.35
CA PRO A 24 -30.79 43.62 6.51
C PRO A 24 -31.00 45.12 6.22
N SER A 25 -32.25 45.57 6.34
CA SER A 25 -32.64 46.96 6.14
C SER A 25 -32.03 47.83 7.25
N PRO A 26 -31.41 48.98 6.93
CA PRO A 26 -31.00 49.95 7.93
C PRO A 26 -32.24 50.67 8.45
N GLY A 27 -32.42 50.67 9.77
CA GLY A 27 -33.51 51.39 10.43
C GLY A 27 -34.73 50.53 10.73
N ASP A 28 -34.69 49.85 11.87
CA ASP A 28 -35.76 49.93 12.85
C ASP A 28 -35.12 49.71 14.21
N GLY A 29 -35.20 50.74 15.07
CA GLY A 29 -34.68 50.69 16.42
C GLY A 29 -35.32 49.53 17.16
N CYS A 30 -34.53 48.50 17.46
CA CYS A 30 -34.95 47.46 18.40
C CYS A 30 -34.94 48.10 19.79
N GLY A 31 -36.13 48.24 20.35
CA GLY A 31 -36.37 48.82 21.66
C GLY A 31 -35.53 48.20 22.77
N GLU A 32 -35.20 49.06 23.73
CA GLU A 32 -35.00 48.80 25.16
C GLU A 32 -34.33 47.44 25.50
N GLY A 33 -33.00 47.40 25.43
CA GLY A 33 -32.25 46.37 26.17
C GLY A 33 -30.88 45.92 25.64
N ALA A 34 -30.35 46.42 24.52
CA ALA A 34 -29.02 46.03 24.03
C ALA A 34 -28.16 47.26 23.74
N GLY A 35 -27.05 47.41 24.46
CA GLY A 35 -26.13 48.53 24.34
C GLY A 35 -25.59 48.74 22.92
N THR A 36 -25.28 49.98 22.59
CA THR A 36 -24.70 50.36 21.29
C THR A 36 -23.34 49.67 21.04
N PHE A 37 -22.90 49.52 19.78
CA PHE A 37 -21.58 48.93 19.48
C PHE A 37 -20.43 49.73 20.14
N ALA A 38 -20.62 51.04 20.33
CA ALA A 38 -19.72 51.91 21.09
C ALA A 38 -19.66 51.53 22.58
N GLU A 39 -20.78 51.16 23.21
CA GLU A 39 -20.82 50.64 24.58
C GLU A 39 -20.11 49.28 24.69
N PHE A 40 -20.26 48.39 23.70
CA PHE A 40 -19.53 47.12 23.64
C PHE A 40 -18.01 47.35 23.62
N LEU A 41 -17.51 48.26 22.76
CA LEU A 41 -16.10 48.64 22.71
C LEU A 41 -15.62 49.29 24.01
N ALA A 42 -16.46 50.12 24.65
CA ALA A 42 -16.15 50.80 25.90
C ALA A 42 -16.11 49.85 27.10
N GLU A 43 -17.00 48.87 27.15
CA GLU A 43 -17.02 47.80 28.16
C GLU A 43 -15.82 46.87 28.00
N GLY A 44 -15.51 46.52 26.74
CA GLY A 44 -14.27 45.83 26.37
C GLY A 44 -13.03 46.50 26.92
N ARG A 45 -12.94 47.83 26.81
CA ARG A 45 -11.80 48.60 27.35
C ARG A 45 -11.76 48.60 28.88
N ARG A 46 -12.92 48.66 29.55
CA ARG A 46 -13.03 48.69 31.02
C ARG A 46 -12.65 47.37 31.67
N GLN A 47 -12.92 46.24 31.03
CA GLN A 47 -12.56 44.91 31.54
C GLN A 47 -11.12 44.48 31.21
N GLY A 48 -10.28 45.37 30.66
CA GLY A 48 -8.93 45.02 30.20
C GLY A 48 -8.94 44.14 28.95
N GLY A 49 -9.95 44.32 28.09
CA GLY A 49 -10.24 43.50 26.93
C GLY A 49 -9.12 43.48 25.88
N TRP A 50 -9.23 42.47 25.02
CA TRP A 50 -8.21 41.91 24.13
C TRP A 50 -7.66 42.87 23.05
N LEU A 51 -7.80 44.20 23.10
CA LEU A 51 -7.23 45.05 22.04
C LEU A 51 -5.69 44.95 22.00
N PRO A 52 -5.09 44.44 20.91
CA PRO A 52 -3.65 44.34 20.77
C PRO A 52 -2.99 45.72 20.80
N SER A 53 -1.89 45.87 21.53
CA SER A 53 -1.10 47.11 21.56
C SER A 53 -0.62 47.55 20.16
N VAL A 54 -0.50 46.60 19.23
CA VAL A 54 -0.17 46.80 17.81
C VAL A 54 -1.25 47.58 17.05
N LEU A 55 -2.53 47.38 17.39
CA LEU A 55 -3.65 48.16 16.86
C LEU A 55 -3.59 49.60 17.37
N LEU A 56 -3.23 49.80 18.64
CA LEU A 56 -3.15 51.11 19.31
C LEU A 56 -1.88 51.93 19.01
N ALA A 57 -1.02 51.47 18.09
CA ALA A 57 0.13 52.25 17.64
C ALA A 57 -0.28 53.25 16.54
N PRO A 58 0.40 54.39 16.37
CA PRO A 58 0.20 55.22 15.19
C PRO A 58 0.66 54.48 13.94
N ALA A 59 -0.12 54.46 12.85
CA ALA A 59 0.38 53.95 11.56
C ALA A 59 -0.05 54.81 10.38
N LEU A 60 0.77 54.75 9.33
CA LEU A 60 0.53 55.42 8.06
C LEU A 60 -0.55 54.68 7.27
N CYS A 61 -1.58 55.40 6.85
CA CYS A 61 -2.57 54.91 5.90
C CYS A 61 -1.94 54.78 4.51
N GLY A 62 -2.01 53.60 3.91
CA GLY A 62 -1.55 53.31 2.55
C GLY A 62 -2.39 53.96 1.44
N HIS A 63 -3.60 54.44 1.76
CA HIS A 63 -4.49 55.10 0.78
C HIS A 63 -4.30 56.61 0.75
N CYS A 64 -4.22 57.25 1.91
CA CYS A 64 -4.20 58.71 2.02
C CYS A 64 -2.89 59.26 2.60
N HIS A 65 -1.93 58.39 2.94
CA HIS A 65 -0.63 58.72 3.52
C HIS A 65 -0.68 59.58 4.79
N LYS A 66 -1.80 59.58 5.52
CA LYS A 66 -1.93 60.20 6.84
C LYS A 66 -1.67 59.19 7.96
N ILE A 67 -1.07 59.67 9.05
CA ILE A 67 -0.88 58.89 10.27
C ILE A 67 -2.17 58.94 11.09
N GLU A 68 -2.70 57.78 11.47
CA GLU A 68 -3.86 57.66 12.36
C GLU A 68 -3.43 57.10 13.71
N ASP A 69 -3.88 57.75 14.79
CA ASP A 69 -3.64 57.34 16.18
C ASP A 69 -4.96 56.97 16.88
N LEU A 70 -5.23 55.67 16.94
CA LEU A 70 -6.42 55.08 17.57
C LEU A 70 -6.56 55.40 19.08
N ARG A 71 -5.53 55.96 19.74
CA ARG A 71 -5.62 56.41 21.14
C ARG A 71 -6.32 57.77 21.29
N ARG A 72 -6.34 58.58 20.24
CA ARG A 72 -6.87 59.95 20.25
C ARG A 72 -8.19 60.08 19.49
N ASP A 73 -8.35 59.31 18.42
CA ASP A 73 -9.38 59.56 17.40
C ASP A 73 -10.42 58.42 17.32
N TRP A 74 -11.22 58.23 18.38
CA TRP A 74 -12.47 57.45 18.26
C TRP A 74 -13.70 58.33 18.02
N ASN A 75 -13.51 59.65 18.03
CA ASN A 75 -14.63 60.58 17.91
C ASN A 75 -15.00 60.70 16.43
N ILE A 76 -16.09 60.01 16.08
CA ILE A 76 -16.68 59.87 14.75
C ILE A 76 -17.16 61.23 14.18
N ASP A 77 -17.20 62.27 15.01
CA ASP A 77 -17.70 63.61 14.67
C ASP A 77 -16.61 64.69 14.60
N SER A 78 -15.43 64.41 14.03
CA SER A 78 -14.54 65.51 13.64
C SER A 78 -14.96 66.08 12.29
N ASP A 79 -15.95 66.97 12.35
CA ASP A 79 -16.22 67.99 11.34
C ASP A 79 -14.89 68.62 10.90
N GLY A 80 -14.53 68.39 9.65
CA GLY A 80 -13.20 68.71 9.16
C GLY A 80 -13.16 68.65 7.64
N SER A 81 -13.87 69.61 7.05
CA SER A 81 -13.73 70.19 5.71
C SER A 81 -13.44 69.22 4.55
N ASP A 82 -14.40 69.24 3.63
CA ASP A 82 -14.31 68.88 2.22
C ASP A 82 -12.99 69.30 1.55
N HIS A 83 -12.71 68.67 0.41
CA HIS A 83 -11.57 68.88 -0.49
C HIS A 83 -10.25 68.16 -0.21
N TRP A 84 -10.22 66.84 -0.38
CA TRP A 84 -9.26 66.20 -1.30
C TRP A 84 -9.49 64.67 -1.33
N MET A 85 -10.19 64.17 -2.35
CA MET A 85 -9.81 62.94 -3.06
C MET A 85 -10.70 62.83 -4.28
N THR A 86 -10.08 63.03 -5.45
CA THR A 86 -10.58 62.59 -6.74
C THR A 86 -10.98 61.12 -6.65
N GLU A 87 -12.16 60.81 -7.18
CA GLU A 87 -12.74 59.47 -7.34
C GLU A 87 -11.72 58.34 -7.27
N LEU A 88 -11.75 57.56 -6.18
CA LEU A 88 -11.18 56.23 -6.15
C LEU A 88 -11.97 55.39 -7.18
N ASN A 89 -11.49 55.38 -8.42
CA ASN A 89 -12.10 54.65 -9.51
C ASN A 89 -11.82 53.14 -9.35
N LEU A 90 -12.52 52.52 -8.39
CA LEU A 90 -12.48 51.09 -8.08
C LEU A 90 -13.37 50.31 -9.07
N GLN A 91 -13.08 50.41 -10.37
CA GLN A 91 -13.70 49.51 -11.36
C GLN A 91 -12.90 48.19 -11.42
N GLY A 92 -13.49 47.11 -10.89
CA GLY A 92 -13.05 45.73 -11.10
C GLY A 92 -12.60 44.99 -9.84
N SER A 93 -12.69 43.65 -9.90
CA SER A 93 -12.37 42.74 -8.79
C SER A 93 -10.93 42.84 -8.29
N LEU A 94 -9.98 43.21 -9.15
CA LEU A 94 -8.56 43.35 -8.80
C LEU A 94 -8.26 44.68 -8.08
N ALA A 95 -8.88 45.79 -8.50
CA ALA A 95 -8.71 47.09 -7.85
C ALA A 95 -9.32 47.09 -6.44
N ALA A 96 -10.44 46.39 -6.26
CA ALA A 96 -11.03 46.14 -4.95
C ALA A 96 -10.10 45.30 -4.05
N GLN A 97 -9.42 44.27 -4.59
CA GLN A 97 -8.45 43.48 -3.82
C GLN A 97 -7.25 44.32 -3.35
N ILE A 98 -6.67 45.14 -4.22
CA ILE A 98 -5.53 46.02 -3.89
C ILE A 98 -5.89 46.98 -2.75
N ALA A 99 -7.13 47.48 -2.71
CA ALA A 99 -7.59 48.37 -1.64
C ALA A 99 -7.54 47.70 -0.24
N PHE A 100 -7.56 46.37 -0.13
CA PHE A 100 -7.50 45.68 1.15
C PHE A 100 -6.08 45.31 1.60
N GLU A 101 -5.05 45.54 0.80
CA GLU A 101 -3.66 45.14 1.09
C GLU A 101 -2.92 46.12 2.03
N GLY A 102 -3.34 47.39 2.14
CA GLY A 102 -2.66 48.43 2.92
C GLY A 102 -3.29 48.78 4.27
N ASN A 103 -2.47 49.21 5.26
CA ASN A 103 -2.97 49.81 6.50
C ASN A 103 -3.88 50.98 6.13
N SER A 104 -5.08 51.06 6.70
CA SER A 104 -6.08 52.02 6.25
C SER A 104 -6.67 52.75 7.42
N CYS A 105 -6.79 54.07 7.32
CA CYS A 105 -7.49 54.84 8.32
C CYS A 105 -9.00 54.73 8.16
N PHE A 106 -9.74 54.97 9.25
CA PHE A 106 -11.18 54.78 9.31
C PHE A 106 -11.93 55.49 8.16
N ARG A 107 -11.57 56.75 7.87
CA ARG A 107 -12.18 57.53 6.77
C ARG A 107 -11.96 56.90 5.38
N CYS A 108 -10.78 56.35 5.12
CA CYS A 108 -10.51 55.65 3.86
C CYS A 108 -11.29 54.33 3.77
N VAL A 109 -11.42 53.61 4.89
CA VAL A 109 -12.21 52.37 4.94
C VAL A 109 -13.68 52.65 4.64
N LYS A 110 -14.26 53.71 5.18
CA LYS A 110 -15.63 54.13 4.87
C LYS A 110 -15.84 54.38 3.37
N LEU A 111 -14.93 55.11 2.74
CA LEU A 111 -14.97 55.34 1.27
C LEU A 111 -14.84 54.04 0.47
N VAL A 112 -13.94 53.14 0.88
CA VAL A 112 -13.76 51.82 0.24
C VAL A 112 -15.04 50.97 0.40
N PHE A 113 -15.67 51.01 1.57
CA PHE A 113 -16.91 50.28 1.84
C PHE A 113 -18.08 50.81 0.98
N GLU A 114 -18.28 52.12 0.92
CA GLU A 114 -19.31 52.76 0.10
C GLU A 114 -19.10 52.53 -1.41
N ALA A 115 -17.84 52.54 -1.87
CA ALA A 115 -17.50 52.34 -3.28
C ALA A 115 -17.64 50.87 -3.73
N THR A 116 -17.44 49.91 -2.82
CA THR A 116 -17.45 48.48 -3.17
C THR A 116 -18.83 47.85 -3.29
N LYS A 117 -19.93 48.58 -2.99
CA LYS A 117 -21.36 48.16 -3.03
C LYS A 117 -21.53 46.67 -3.29
N TRP A 118 -21.35 45.90 -2.22
CA TRP A 118 -21.31 44.45 -2.25
C TRP A 118 -22.62 43.87 -2.81
N LYS A 119 -22.56 43.32 -4.03
CA LYS A 119 -23.64 42.53 -4.65
C LYS A 119 -23.37 41.05 -4.36
N GLY A 120 -24.27 40.38 -3.63
CA GLY A 120 -24.18 38.94 -3.29
C GLY A 120 -23.97 38.10 -4.55
N ASP A 121 -23.12 37.06 -4.56
CA ASP A 121 -23.14 35.91 -3.63
C ASP A 121 -21.72 35.35 -3.35
N GLY A 122 -20.73 36.24 -3.17
CA GLY A 122 -19.31 35.89 -2.99
C GLY A 122 -18.66 36.31 -1.66
N ASP A 123 -17.33 36.41 -1.66
CA ASP A 123 -16.54 36.92 -0.53
C ASP A 123 -17.02 38.30 -0.06
N THR A 124 -17.21 38.47 1.25
CA THR A 124 -17.51 39.78 1.86
C THR A 124 -16.24 40.62 1.98
N PRO A 125 -16.33 41.96 2.15
CA PRO A 125 -15.17 42.80 2.44
C PRO A 125 -14.33 42.30 3.64
N LEU A 126 -14.98 41.67 4.63
CA LEU A 126 -14.33 41.04 5.77
C LEU A 126 -13.47 39.83 5.37
N HIS A 127 -13.89 39.03 4.38
CA HIS A 127 -13.07 37.92 3.85
C HIS A 127 -11.81 38.45 3.16
N TYR A 128 -11.91 39.53 2.37
CA TYR A 128 -10.76 40.14 1.71
C TYR A 128 -9.78 40.75 2.72
N ALA A 129 -10.28 41.47 3.72
CA ALA A 129 -9.44 42.02 4.78
C ALA A 129 -8.76 40.94 5.63
N ALA A 130 -9.47 39.84 5.93
CA ALA A 130 -8.88 38.69 6.61
C ALA A 130 -7.82 37.99 5.76
N ARG A 131 -8.04 37.85 4.45
CA ARG A 131 -7.11 37.21 3.50
C ARG A 131 -5.85 38.06 3.25
N SER A 132 -5.97 39.39 3.22
CA SER A 132 -4.82 40.28 3.09
C SER A 132 -3.95 40.35 4.35
N GLY A 133 -4.47 39.83 5.46
CA GLY A 133 -3.78 39.81 6.75
C GLY A 133 -3.71 41.17 7.43
N ASN A 134 -4.54 42.13 7.01
CA ASN A 134 -4.49 43.49 7.49
C ASN A 134 -5.43 43.70 8.69
N LEU A 135 -4.87 43.55 9.89
CA LEU A 135 -5.60 43.69 11.15
C LEU A 135 -6.30 45.05 11.30
N ARG A 136 -5.67 46.16 10.84
CA ARG A 136 -6.26 47.50 10.95
C ARG A 136 -7.45 47.65 10.03
N MET A 137 -7.29 47.25 8.77
CA MET A 137 -8.40 47.26 7.81
C MET A 137 -9.59 46.45 8.33
N LEU A 138 -9.33 45.23 8.82
CA LEU A 138 -10.37 44.39 9.42
C LEU A 138 -11.04 45.08 10.62
N PHE A 139 -10.25 45.71 11.49
CA PHE A 139 -10.73 46.44 12.65
C PHE A 139 -11.67 47.60 12.27
N HIS A 140 -11.25 48.45 11.35
CA HIS A 140 -12.06 49.59 10.90
C HIS A 140 -13.32 49.16 10.16
N LEU A 141 -13.28 48.09 9.37
CA LEU A 141 -14.47 47.54 8.71
C LEU A 141 -15.50 47.06 9.73
N VAL A 142 -15.06 46.37 10.79
CA VAL A 142 -15.95 45.93 11.86
C VAL A 142 -16.56 47.12 12.60
N CYS A 143 -15.78 48.19 12.86
CA CYS A 143 -16.31 49.43 13.45
C CYS A 143 -17.35 50.12 12.55
N GLN A 144 -17.08 50.24 11.25
CA GLN A 144 -18.01 50.84 10.29
C GLN A 144 -19.33 50.06 10.23
N LEU A 145 -19.26 48.72 10.19
CA LEU A 145 -20.44 47.86 10.23
C LEU A 145 -21.21 47.98 11.56
N GLY A 146 -20.49 48.21 12.66
CA GLY A 146 -21.08 48.44 13.98
C GLY A 146 -21.83 49.77 14.09
N GLU A 147 -21.36 50.82 13.40
CA GLU A 147 -22.07 52.11 13.31
C GLU A 147 -23.35 52.00 12.48
N GLU A 148 -23.31 51.28 11.36
CA GLU A 148 -24.46 51.17 10.45
C GLU A 148 -25.54 50.19 10.93
N TYR A 149 -25.14 49.06 11.52
CA TYR A 149 -26.05 47.94 11.80
C TYR A 149 -26.07 47.51 13.28
N GLY A 150 -25.27 48.11 14.14
CA GLY A 150 -25.15 47.73 15.55
C GLY A 150 -24.47 46.38 15.78
N HIS A 151 -24.31 45.98 17.06
CA HIS A 151 -23.57 44.77 17.44
C HIS A 151 -24.15 43.48 16.83
N LYS A 152 -25.48 43.28 16.93
CA LYS A 152 -26.15 42.11 16.34
C LYS A 152 -26.04 42.06 14.81
N GLY A 153 -26.00 43.21 14.15
CA GLY A 153 -25.79 43.29 12.71
C GLY A 153 -24.39 42.85 12.30
N VAL A 154 -23.37 43.24 13.06
CA VAL A 154 -21.98 42.81 12.87
C VAL A 154 -21.83 41.30 13.02
N GLU A 155 -22.43 40.70 14.05
CA GLU A 155 -22.43 39.24 14.24
C GLU A 155 -22.97 38.48 13.02
N LEU A 156 -24.14 38.91 12.51
CA LEU A 156 -24.77 38.31 11.33
C LEU A 156 -23.88 38.41 10.08
N LEU A 157 -23.17 39.52 9.91
CA LEU A 157 -22.27 39.72 8.77
C LEU A 157 -20.96 38.93 8.91
N LEU A 158 -20.43 38.77 10.13
CA LEU A 158 -19.25 37.95 10.40
C LEU A 158 -19.52 36.46 10.14
N ARG A 159 -20.75 36.00 10.40
CA ARG A 159 -21.21 34.62 10.16
C ARG A 159 -21.52 34.31 8.70
N LYS A 160 -21.48 35.32 7.81
CA LYS A 160 -21.78 35.14 6.40
C LYS A 160 -20.74 34.25 5.73
N LEU A 161 -21.23 33.27 4.97
CA LEU A 161 -20.40 32.31 4.26
C LEU A 161 -20.11 32.78 2.84
N ASN A 162 -18.89 32.52 2.38
CA ASN A 162 -18.51 32.72 0.98
C ASN A 162 -18.94 31.53 0.09
N VAL A 163 -18.55 31.55 -1.19
CA VAL A 163 -18.82 30.48 -2.16
C VAL A 163 -18.24 29.13 -1.73
N HIS A 164 -17.19 29.13 -0.91
CA HIS A 164 -16.56 27.93 -0.36
C HIS A 164 -17.23 27.43 0.94
N GLY A 165 -18.27 28.11 1.43
CA GLY A 165 -18.93 27.75 2.69
C GLY A 165 -18.10 28.08 3.93
N GLU A 166 -17.25 29.10 3.83
CA GLU A 166 -16.30 29.53 4.86
C GLU A 166 -16.62 30.95 5.33
N THR A 167 -16.30 31.25 6.60
CA THR A 167 -16.36 32.60 7.18
C THR A 167 -15.02 33.33 7.06
N ALA A 168 -15.00 34.65 7.31
CA ALA A 168 -13.77 35.45 7.35
C ALA A 168 -12.74 34.91 8.37
N LEU A 169 -13.20 34.21 9.42
CA LEU A 169 -12.32 33.54 10.38
C LEU A 169 -11.47 32.44 9.74
N HIS A 170 -12.01 31.70 8.76
CA HIS A 170 -11.25 30.65 8.08
C HIS A 170 -10.08 31.23 7.29
N GLU A 171 -10.30 32.35 6.59
CA GLU A 171 -9.24 33.05 5.86
C GLU A 171 -8.16 33.58 6.79
N ALA A 172 -8.55 34.13 7.95
CA ALA A 172 -7.59 34.55 8.97
C ALA A 172 -6.74 33.35 9.45
N ILE A 173 -7.35 32.19 9.73
CA ILE A 173 -6.62 31.00 10.22
C ILE A 173 -5.60 30.48 9.19
N ARG A 174 -5.87 30.60 7.87
CA ARG A 174 -4.95 30.18 6.81
C ARG A 174 -3.62 30.93 6.81
N LEU A 175 -3.62 32.19 7.24
CA LEU A 175 -2.39 33.01 7.35
C LEU A 175 -1.47 32.56 8.50
N GLY A 176 -1.97 31.77 9.43
CA GLY A 176 -1.22 31.15 10.50
C GLY A 176 -0.73 32.07 11.61
N THR A 177 0.49 31.87 12.10
CA THR A 177 0.98 32.57 13.30
C THR A 177 0.91 34.11 13.21
N ASN A 178 1.01 34.67 12.00
CA ASN A 178 0.93 36.10 11.75
C ASN A 178 -0.50 36.67 11.92
N SER A 179 -1.52 35.81 12.00
CA SER A 179 -2.93 36.22 12.10
C SER A 179 -3.55 35.96 13.47
N MET A 180 -2.76 35.62 14.49
CA MET A 180 -3.27 35.41 15.86
C MET A 180 -4.05 36.62 16.38
N PHE A 181 -3.60 37.84 16.04
CA PHE A 181 -4.29 39.08 16.37
C PHE A 181 -5.56 39.36 15.54
N MET A 182 -5.76 38.71 14.39
CA MET A 182 -7.04 38.81 13.67
C MET A 182 -8.03 37.76 14.18
N VAL A 183 -7.55 36.54 14.41
CA VAL A 183 -8.37 35.44 14.95
C VAL A 183 -8.99 35.85 16.27
N GLY A 184 -8.19 36.33 17.23
CA GLY A 184 -8.76 36.73 18.52
C GLY A 184 -9.64 37.98 18.43
N MET A 185 -9.49 38.84 17.41
CA MET A 185 -10.36 40.00 17.24
C MET A 185 -11.75 39.53 16.82
N LEU A 186 -11.78 38.65 15.81
CA LEU A 186 -13.02 38.06 15.31
C LEU A 186 -13.73 37.26 16.40
N MET A 187 -12.98 36.46 17.16
CA MET A 187 -13.51 35.68 18.28
C MET A 187 -13.93 36.54 19.48
N TRP A 188 -13.31 37.70 19.69
CA TRP A 188 -13.69 38.65 20.73
C TRP A 188 -15.01 39.36 20.39
N VAL A 189 -15.25 39.65 19.10
CA VAL A 189 -16.51 40.26 18.62
C VAL A 189 -17.64 39.23 18.60
N ASP A 190 -17.40 38.03 18.07
CA ASP A 190 -18.38 36.95 18.05
C ASP A 190 -17.73 35.57 18.31
N PRO A 191 -17.75 35.08 19.56
CA PRO A 191 -17.27 33.74 19.89
C PRO A 191 -18.03 32.63 19.16
N GLY A 192 -19.27 32.90 18.72
CA GLY A 192 -20.11 31.95 17.99
C GLY A 192 -19.53 31.56 16.64
N LEU A 193 -18.59 32.32 16.07
CA LEU A 193 -17.92 32.00 14.80
C LEU A 193 -17.23 30.64 14.81
N ALA A 194 -16.79 30.16 15.97
CA ALA A 194 -16.17 28.84 16.08
C ALA A 194 -17.13 27.67 15.81
N LEU A 195 -18.44 27.89 15.86
CA LEU A 195 -19.48 26.92 15.52
C LEU A 195 -19.96 27.03 14.07
N HIS A 196 -19.78 28.19 13.44
CA HIS A 196 -20.37 28.48 12.14
C HIS A 196 -19.49 27.93 11.00
N HIS A 197 -20.03 26.93 10.31
CA HIS A 197 -19.49 26.40 9.07
C HIS A 197 -20.64 25.91 8.18
N ALA A 198 -20.42 25.81 6.87
CA ALA A 198 -21.39 25.18 5.99
C ALA A 198 -21.48 23.66 6.30
N PRO A 199 -22.64 23.02 6.06
CA PRO A 199 -22.75 21.56 6.15
C PRO A 199 -21.75 20.88 5.21
N GLY A 200 -20.87 20.04 5.75
CA GLY A 200 -19.82 19.36 4.99
C GLY A 200 -18.59 20.23 4.65
N SER A 201 -18.53 21.49 5.10
CA SER A 201 -17.32 22.31 5.01
C SER A 201 -16.44 22.19 6.26
N THR A 202 -15.26 22.78 6.17
CA THR A 202 -14.24 22.74 7.23
C THR A 202 -14.66 23.61 8.41
N SER A 203 -14.61 23.10 9.65
CA SER A 203 -14.75 23.96 10.83
C SER A 203 -13.48 24.81 11.06
N PRO A 204 -13.59 25.98 11.73
CA PRO A 204 -12.42 26.80 12.05
C PRO A 204 -11.37 26.03 12.86
N LEU A 205 -11.80 25.20 13.81
CA LEU A 205 -10.91 24.38 14.61
C LEU A 205 -10.23 23.30 13.77
N TYR A 206 -10.99 22.57 12.93
CA TYR A 206 -10.40 21.58 12.03
C TYR A 206 -9.33 22.21 11.14
N LEU A 207 -9.60 23.40 10.60
CA LEU A 207 -8.65 24.12 9.75
C LEU A 207 -7.37 24.45 10.53
N ALA A 208 -7.48 25.00 11.74
CA ALA A 208 -6.33 25.30 12.59
C ALA A 208 -5.49 24.05 12.91
N VAL A 209 -6.16 22.92 13.17
CA VAL A 209 -5.53 21.62 13.43
C VAL A 209 -4.83 21.08 12.19
N SER A 210 -5.47 21.15 11.02
CA SER A 210 -4.90 20.69 9.74
C SER A 210 -3.67 21.49 9.32
N LEU A 211 -3.64 22.77 9.69
CA LEU A 211 -2.50 23.68 9.50
C LEU A 211 -1.46 23.58 10.61
N ARG A 212 -1.74 22.82 11.68
CA ARG A 212 -0.87 22.57 12.83
C ARG A 212 -0.60 23.82 13.68
N HIS A 213 -1.55 24.74 13.74
CA HIS A 213 -1.46 25.93 14.57
C HIS A 213 -2.10 25.67 15.93
N LYS A 214 -1.32 25.07 16.84
CA LYS A 214 -1.78 24.74 18.21
C LYS A 214 -2.26 25.98 18.97
N ASP A 215 -1.50 27.07 18.91
CA ASP A 215 -1.81 28.31 19.63
C ASP A 215 -3.16 28.91 19.18
N ILE A 216 -3.46 28.83 17.88
CA ILE A 216 -4.75 29.26 17.32
C ILE A 216 -5.87 28.35 17.82
N ALA A 217 -5.66 27.03 17.84
CA ALA A 217 -6.65 26.09 18.36
C ALA A 217 -6.95 26.33 19.85
N GLU A 218 -5.93 26.57 20.68
CA GLU A 218 -6.09 26.91 22.09
C GLU A 218 -6.86 28.23 22.28
N MET A 219 -6.54 29.25 21.48
CA MET A 219 -7.26 30.53 21.49
C MET A 219 -8.74 30.37 21.11
N LEU A 220 -9.04 29.56 20.08
CA LEU A 220 -10.42 29.28 19.70
C LEU A 220 -11.17 28.63 20.87
N HIS A 221 -10.56 27.66 21.55
CA HIS A 221 -11.16 26.96 22.68
C HIS A 221 -11.37 27.84 23.91
N SER A 222 -10.34 28.62 24.30
CA SER A 222 -10.42 29.50 25.47
C SER A 222 -11.47 30.59 25.29
N THR A 223 -11.61 31.14 24.08
CA THR A 223 -12.48 32.27 23.80
C THR A 223 -13.94 31.85 23.57
N SER A 224 -14.17 30.64 23.04
CA SER A 224 -15.53 30.11 22.82
C SER A 224 -16.14 29.44 24.07
N GLY A 225 -15.39 29.34 25.17
CA GLY A 225 -15.82 28.61 26.37
C GLY A 225 -16.02 27.11 26.13
N GLY A 226 -15.29 26.53 25.16
CA GLY A 226 -15.38 25.12 24.79
C GLY A 226 -16.50 24.77 23.81
N SER A 227 -17.33 25.73 23.38
CA SER A 227 -18.36 25.51 22.36
C SER A 227 -17.76 25.60 20.95
N LEU A 228 -17.28 24.46 20.43
CA LEU A 228 -16.55 24.36 19.16
C LEU A 228 -17.16 23.30 18.24
N SER A 229 -17.10 23.54 16.93
CA SER A 229 -17.29 22.46 15.95
C SER A 229 -15.94 21.78 15.66
N TYR A 230 -15.94 20.45 15.69
CA TYR A 230 -14.77 19.62 15.36
C TYR A 230 -14.84 19.05 13.94
N SER A 231 -15.93 19.33 13.22
CA SER A 231 -16.23 18.74 11.91
C SER A 231 -15.29 19.24 10.81
N GLY A 232 -15.00 18.38 9.85
CA GLY A 232 -14.14 18.63 8.71
C GLY A 232 -14.75 18.12 7.41
N PRO A 233 -14.03 18.31 6.30
CA PRO A 233 -14.43 17.77 5.01
C PRO A 233 -14.51 16.24 5.05
N ASP A 234 -15.33 15.67 4.18
CA ASP A 234 -15.54 14.23 4.06
C ASP A 234 -15.97 13.52 5.36
N GLY A 235 -16.69 14.24 6.24
CA GLY A 235 -17.14 13.71 7.54
C GLY A 235 -16.00 13.46 8.53
N GLN A 236 -14.77 13.90 8.22
CA GLN A 236 -13.65 13.81 9.15
C GLN A 236 -13.89 14.74 10.34
N ASN A 237 -13.25 14.43 11.46
CA ASN A 237 -13.19 15.34 12.60
C ASN A 237 -11.76 15.87 12.81
N ALA A 238 -11.60 16.85 13.69
CA ALA A 238 -10.31 17.46 13.97
C ALA A 238 -9.25 16.43 14.40
N LEU A 239 -9.66 15.36 15.09
CA LEU A 239 -8.74 14.30 15.52
C LEU A 239 -8.20 13.48 14.33
N HIS A 240 -8.99 13.27 13.26
CA HIS A 240 -8.48 12.66 12.02
C HIS A 240 -7.34 13.48 11.42
N ALA A 241 -7.50 14.81 11.32
CA ALA A 241 -6.46 15.69 10.80
C ALA A 241 -5.20 15.68 11.68
N ALA A 242 -5.36 15.79 13.00
CA ALA A 242 -4.25 15.75 13.95
C ALA A 242 -3.46 14.43 13.88
N ALA A 243 -4.17 13.31 13.73
CA ALA A 243 -3.60 11.96 13.71
C ALA A 243 -2.70 11.69 12.49
N VAL A 244 -2.96 12.35 11.36
CA VAL A 244 -2.19 12.16 10.11
C VAL A 244 -0.82 12.84 10.16
N HIS A 245 -0.65 13.85 11.01
CA HIS A 245 0.61 14.58 11.08
C HIS A 245 1.74 13.73 11.70
N PRO A 246 3.01 13.93 11.31
CA PRO A 246 4.13 13.22 11.90
C PRO A 246 4.29 13.47 13.41
N PRO A 247 4.71 12.47 14.22
CA PRO A 247 4.85 12.62 15.67
C PRO A 247 5.71 13.81 16.12
N HIS A 248 6.81 14.08 15.40
CA HIS A 248 7.71 15.20 15.70
C HIS A 248 7.12 16.58 15.36
N ARG A 249 5.95 16.63 14.70
CA ARG A 249 5.24 17.85 14.32
C ARG A 249 3.83 17.94 14.93
N GLN A 250 3.44 16.96 15.76
CA GLN A 250 2.12 16.93 16.40
C GLN A 250 2.02 17.94 17.56
N ASN A 251 3.11 18.45 18.12
CA ASN A 251 3.15 19.49 19.16
C ASN A 251 2.18 19.28 20.35
N GLY A 252 1.79 18.04 20.68
CA GLY A 252 0.78 17.74 21.71
C GLY A 252 -0.66 18.07 21.31
N MET A 253 -0.94 18.29 20.03
CA MET A 253 -2.27 18.62 19.50
C MET A 253 -3.27 17.47 19.66
N VAL A 254 -2.81 16.23 19.54
CA VAL A 254 -3.66 15.04 19.75
C VAL A 254 -4.06 14.92 21.22
N GLU A 255 -3.12 15.12 22.15
CA GLU A 255 -3.38 15.12 23.60
C GLU A 255 -4.39 16.21 23.95
N MET A 256 -4.16 17.43 23.49
CA MET A 256 -5.05 18.58 23.70
C MET A 256 -6.48 18.32 23.20
N LEU A 257 -6.66 17.77 22.00
CA LEU A 257 -8.00 17.47 21.47
C LEU A 257 -8.71 16.35 22.26
N LEU A 258 -7.96 15.34 22.71
CA LEU A 258 -8.49 14.26 23.55
C LEU A 258 -8.87 14.74 24.95
N ASP A 259 -8.16 15.74 25.49
CA ASP A 259 -8.49 16.37 26.76
C ASP A 259 -9.80 17.19 26.65
N TRP A 260 -10.04 17.83 25.50
CA TRP A 260 -11.27 18.59 25.26
C TRP A 260 -12.49 17.73 24.96
N ASN A 261 -12.34 16.71 24.10
CA ASN A 261 -13.44 15.82 23.76
C ASN A 261 -12.94 14.41 23.36
N LYS A 262 -13.24 13.42 24.20
CA LYS A 262 -12.85 12.01 23.98
C LYS A 262 -13.76 11.29 22.98
N ASP A 263 -14.98 11.76 22.79
CA ASP A 263 -15.98 11.11 21.94
C ASP A 263 -15.61 11.18 20.46
N LEU A 264 -14.72 12.13 20.10
CA LEU A 264 -14.08 12.24 18.79
C LEU A 264 -13.39 10.95 18.34
N THR A 265 -13.02 10.07 19.27
CA THR A 265 -12.38 8.78 18.95
C THR A 265 -13.32 7.77 18.29
N GLU A 266 -14.65 7.92 18.46
CA GLU A 266 -15.66 7.00 17.96
C GLU A 266 -16.35 7.48 16.68
N GLU A 267 -16.26 8.78 16.40
CA GLU A 267 -16.77 9.36 15.17
C GLU A 267 -16.03 8.82 13.95
N LYS A 268 -16.80 8.51 12.91
CA LYS A 268 -16.31 7.93 11.67
C LYS A 268 -16.43 8.93 10.53
N ASP A 269 -15.41 8.95 9.67
CA ASP A 269 -15.45 9.67 8.40
C ASP A 269 -16.46 9.03 7.41
N LEU A 270 -16.64 9.63 6.24
CA LEU A 270 -17.51 9.09 5.18
C LEU A 270 -17.10 7.67 4.73
N ASN A 271 -15.82 7.29 4.90
CA ASN A 271 -15.32 5.96 4.59
C ASN A 271 -15.52 4.97 5.76
N GLY A 272 -16.15 5.39 6.85
CA GLY A 272 -16.34 4.60 8.07
C GLY A 272 -15.07 4.49 8.92
N SER A 273 -14.00 5.20 8.56
CA SER A 273 -12.71 5.17 9.25
C SER A 273 -12.78 6.02 10.51
N THR A 274 -12.23 5.51 11.60
CA THR A 274 -12.02 6.26 12.84
C THR A 274 -10.67 7.00 12.83
N PRO A 275 -10.42 7.97 13.73
CA PRO A 275 -9.13 8.66 13.80
C PRO A 275 -7.94 7.71 14.00
N LEU A 276 -8.17 6.56 14.66
CA LEU A 276 -7.14 5.52 14.82
C LEU A 276 -6.72 4.89 13.49
N HIS A 277 -7.63 4.72 12.52
CA HIS A 277 -7.31 4.22 11.18
C HIS A 277 -6.35 5.19 10.47
N SER A 278 -6.63 6.49 10.55
CA SER A 278 -5.77 7.56 10.02
C SER A 278 -4.43 7.66 10.75
N ALA A 279 -4.42 7.53 12.08
CA ALA A 279 -3.19 7.52 12.87
C ALA A 279 -2.27 6.37 12.43
N VAL A 280 -2.83 5.16 12.29
CA VAL A 280 -2.10 3.95 11.90
C VAL A 280 -1.54 4.05 10.48
N SER A 281 -2.31 4.58 9.53
CA SER A 281 -1.86 4.74 8.14
C SER A 281 -0.70 5.74 8.02
N ALA A 282 -0.70 6.79 8.84
CA ALA A 282 0.30 7.85 8.86
C ALA A 282 1.62 7.47 9.55
N LEU A 283 1.69 6.38 10.32
CA LEU A 283 2.92 5.95 10.99
C LEU A 283 4.06 5.67 10.00
N TYR A 284 5.31 5.94 10.39
CA TYR A 284 6.47 5.66 9.53
C TYR A 284 6.74 4.15 9.41
N SER A 285 7.15 3.69 8.22
CA SER A 285 7.71 2.35 8.07
C SER A 285 9.16 2.32 8.59
N GLU A 286 9.53 1.26 9.32
CA GLU A 286 10.89 1.14 9.91
C GLU A 286 11.99 1.26 8.83
N ASP A 287 11.73 0.87 7.58
CA ASP A 287 12.72 0.86 6.50
C ASP A 287 13.07 2.24 5.92
N ARG A 288 12.13 3.20 5.92
CA ARG A 288 12.45 4.58 5.53
C ARG A 288 13.32 5.24 6.61
N MET A 289 13.06 4.90 7.86
CA MET A 289 13.81 5.36 9.02
C MET A 289 15.24 4.80 9.02
N ARG A 290 15.40 3.50 8.73
CA ARG A 290 16.72 2.86 8.60
C ARG A 290 17.59 3.54 7.54
N ARG A 291 17.01 3.92 6.38
CA ARG A 291 17.72 4.63 5.30
C ARG A 291 18.14 6.06 5.66
N CYS A 292 17.32 6.81 6.38
CA CYS A 292 17.70 8.15 6.85
C CYS A 292 18.89 8.10 7.82
N TYR A 293 18.95 7.09 8.69
CA TYR A 293 20.07 6.94 9.62
C TYR A 293 21.35 6.41 8.97
N THR A 294 21.27 5.60 7.89
CA THR A 294 22.47 5.22 7.12
C THR A 294 23.11 6.40 6.38
N LEU A 295 22.32 7.42 6.02
CA LEU A 295 22.82 8.62 5.34
C LEU A 295 23.45 9.63 6.30
N VAL A 296 22.93 9.74 7.53
CA VAL A 296 23.47 10.66 8.56
C VAL A 296 24.69 10.05 9.27
N CYS A 297 24.73 8.74 9.45
CA CYS A 297 25.87 8.02 10.02
C CYS A 297 26.49 7.14 8.93
N GLY A 298 27.35 7.74 8.11
CA GLY A 298 28.11 7.05 7.07
C GLY A 298 28.99 5.95 7.66
N ASN A 299 28.43 4.74 7.80
CA ASN A 299 29.05 3.42 7.68
C ASN A 299 28.18 2.36 8.35
N GLY A 300 27.38 1.67 7.54
CA GLY A 300 26.46 0.63 7.98
C GLY A 300 27.09 -0.68 8.49
N LEU A 301 28.39 -0.71 8.77
CA LEU A 301 29.07 -1.89 9.29
C LEU A 301 29.13 -1.93 10.82
N TRP A 302 29.23 -0.78 11.49
CA TRP A 302 29.46 -0.73 12.94
C TRP A 302 28.20 -1.08 13.75
N TYR A 303 27.01 -0.71 13.26
CA TYR A 303 25.75 -1.05 13.93
C TYR A 303 25.46 -2.56 13.96
N ARG A 304 25.99 -3.31 12.98
CA ARG A 304 25.76 -4.74 12.83
C ARG A 304 26.70 -5.55 13.71
N ALA A 305 27.86 -4.99 14.04
CA ALA A 305 28.87 -5.59 14.91
C ALA A 305 28.63 -5.31 16.40
N PHE A 306 28.03 -4.17 16.78
CA PHE A 306 27.88 -3.78 18.19
C PHE A 306 26.45 -3.35 18.59
N PRO A 307 25.45 -4.27 18.54
CA PRO A 307 24.06 -3.97 18.93
C PRO A 307 23.90 -3.62 20.42
N TYR A 308 24.85 -4.02 21.27
CA TYR A 308 24.84 -3.80 22.72
C TYR A 308 25.32 -2.40 23.14
N MET A 309 25.98 -1.66 22.24
CA MET A 309 26.52 -0.32 22.54
C MET A 309 25.47 0.78 22.37
N PHE A 310 24.41 0.54 21.59
CA PHE A 310 23.32 1.49 21.35
C PHE A 310 21.92 0.86 21.58
N PRO A 311 21.64 0.30 22.78
CA PRO A 311 20.40 -0.43 23.05
C PRO A 311 19.14 0.47 23.03
N ASN A 312 19.30 1.76 23.36
CA ASN A 312 18.20 2.72 23.46
C ASN A 312 17.88 3.43 22.13
N MET A 313 18.70 3.25 21.08
CA MET A 313 18.62 4.05 19.86
C MET A 313 17.67 3.46 18.79
N THR A 314 17.21 2.22 18.99
CA THR A 314 16.22 1.53 18.13
C THR A 314 14.80 1.51 18.72
N ARG A 315 14.62 2.07 19.91
CA ARG A 315 13.35 2.08 20.64
C ARG A 315 12.76 3.48 20.53
N PHE A 316 12.14 3.78 19.38
CA PHE A 316 11.32 4.99 19.28
C PHE A 316 10.29 4.97 20.41
N PRO A 317 10.13 6.06 21.18
CA PRO A 317 9.14 6.11 22.24
C PRO A 317 7.77 6.00 21.59
N MET A 318 7.16 4.81 21.71
CA MET A 318 5.81 4.53 21.22
C MET A 318 4.80 5.49 21.86
N GLU A 319 5.09 5.92 23.09
CA GLU A 319 4.34 6.87 23.92
C GLU A 319 4.23 8.28 23.32
N LYS A 320 4.97 8.61 22.24
CA LYS A 320 4.86 9.91 21.55
C LYS A 320 4.07 9.85 20.25
N GLN A 321 3.37 8.75 19.97
CA GLN A 321 2.65 8.55 18.71
C GLN A 321 1.16 8.81 18.90
N ALA A 322 0.53 9.54 17.97
CA ALA A 322 -0.92 9.75 17.98
C ALA A 322 -1.73 8.46 18.20
N ALA A 323 -1.36 7.37 17.53
CA ALA A 323 -2.03 6.07 17.67
C ALA A 323 -1.96 5.53 19.11
N TRP A 324 -0.90 5.84 19.87
CA TRP A 324 -0.80 5.46 21.28
C TRP A 324 -1.77 6.27 22.14
N HIS A 325 -1.76 7.60 22.02
CA HIS A 325 -2.66 8.46 22.80
C HIS A 325 -4.14 8.19 22.52
N ILE A 326 -4.50 7.95 21.26
CA ILE A 326 -5.89 7.61 20.87
C ILE A 326 -6.31 6.27 21.50
N LEU A 327 -5.43 5.26 21.52
CA LEU A 327 -5.72 3.97 22.15
C LEU A 327 -5.79 4.06 23.68
N GLU A 328 -4.96 4.91 24.29
CA GLU A 328 -4.98 5.15 25.74
C GLU A 328 -6.25 5.88 26.17
N ALA A 329 -6.72 6.83 25.37
CA ALA A 329 -7.99 7.52 25.59
C ALA A 329 -9.21 6.61 25.36
N ASN A 330 -9.22 5.82 24.28
CA ASN A 330 -10.31 4.90 23.97
C ASN A 330 -9.83 3.57 23.33
N PRO A 331 -9.69 2.50 24.11
CA PRO A 331 -9.35 1.17 23.61
C PRO A 331 -10.40 0.56 22.65
N SER A 332 -11.66 0.98 22.73
CA SER A 332 -12.75 0.45 21.89
C SER A 332 -12.53 0.76 20.40
N SER A 333 -11.84 1.86 20.11
CA SER A 333 -11.51 2.32 18.75
C SER A 333 -10.75 1.28 17.92
N ALA A 334 -9.99 0.38 18.57
CA ALA A 334 -9.27 -0.72 17.92
C ALA A 334 -10.20 -1.81 17.34
N TYR A 335 -11.44 -1.89 17.84
CA TYR A 335 -12.45 -2.87 17.46
C TYR A 335 -13.51 -2.28 16.52
N GLN A 336 -13.30 -1.07 16.02
CA GLN A 336 -14.15 -0.48 15.00
C GLN A 336 -13.54 -0.75 13.62
N HIS A 337 -14.37 -1.07 12.64
CA HIS A 337 -13.95 -1.26 11.26
C HIS A 337 -14.47 -0.15 10.35
N ASP A 338 -13.76 0.07 9.24
CA ASP A 338 -14.15 0.95 8.14
C ASP A 338 -15.32 0.37 7.31
N ASN A 339 -15.76 1.10 6.28
CA ASN A 339 -16.81 0.64 5.36
C ASN A 339 -16.39 -0.60 4.56
N ASN A 340 -15.09 -0.89 4.43
CA ASN A 340 -14.57 -2.11 3.80
C ASN A 340 -14.51 -3.30 4.77
N GLY A 341 -14.80 -3.08 6.06
CA GLY A 341 -14.65 -4.10 7.11
C GLY A 341 -13.21 -4.32 7.58
N LEU A 342 -12.32 -3.38 7.29
CA LEU A 342 -10.94 -3.39 7.74
C LEU A 342 -10.85 -2.70 9.10
N PHE A 343 -10.18 -3.38 10.04
CA PHE A 343 -9.84 -2.83 11.35
C PHE A 343 -8.48 -2.11 11.26
N PRO A 344 -8.09 -1.31 12.27
CA PRO A 344 -6.80 -0.62 12.26
C PRO A 344 -5.61 -1.56 12.08
N VAL A 345 -5.68 -2.79 12.62
CA VAL A 345 -4.64 -3.81 12.44
C VAL A 345 -4.52 -4.29 10.98
N HIS A 346 -5.62 -4.32 10.24
CA HIS A 346 -5.65 -4.67 8.82
C HIS A 346 -5.00 -3.58 7.98
N ILE A 347 -5.30 -2.31 8.25
CA ILE A 347 -4.65 -1.17 7.59
C ILE A 347 -3.15 -1.16 7.90
N ALA A 348 -2.74 -1.42 9.15
CA ALA A 348 -1.33 -1.53 9.51
C ALA A 348 -0.59 -2.59 8.69
N ALA A 349 -1.22 -3.75 8.48
CA ALA A 349 -0.66 -4.85 7.70
C ALA A 349 -0.62 -4.56 6.20
N LEU A 350 -1.65 -3.89 5.68
CA LEU A 350 -1.74 -3.44 4.30
C LEU A 350 -0.65 -2.42 3.96
N MET A 351 -0.34 -1.51 4.89
CA MET A 351 0.56 -0.37 4.69
C MET A 351 2.00 -0.61 5.20
N ASP A 352 2.35 -1.84 5.57
CA ASP A 352 3.66 -2.25 6.13
C ASP A 352 4.10 -1.45 7.38
N LYS A 353 3.17 -1.24 8.31
CA LYS A 353 3.37 -0.44 9.52
C LYS A 353 3.61 -1.33 10.74
N LYS A 354 4.78 -1.97 10.81
CA LYS A 354 5.17 -2.83 11.95
C LYS A 354 5.04 -2.14 13.31
N VAL A 355 5.39 -0.85 13.37
CA VAL A 355 5.28 -0.01 14.57
C VAL A 355 3.82 0.11 15.03
N ALA A 356 2.88 0.28 14.10
CA ALA A 356 1.45 0.33 14.40
C ALA A 356 0.96 -0.98 15.01
N ILE A 357 1.36 -2.13 14.45
CA ILE A 357 1.00 -3.45 15.01
C ILE A 357 1.57 -3.62 16.43
N ARG A 358 2.77 -3.10 16.71
CA ARG A 358 3.35 -3.12 18.07
C ARG A 358 2.55 -2.27 19.06
N ILE A 359 2.08 -1.09 18.63
CA ILE A 359 1.24 -0.20 19.44
C ILE A 359 -0.10 -0.84 19.74
N LEU A 360 -0.78 -1.34 18.69
CA LEU A 360 -2.05 -2.05 18.82
C LEU A 360 -1.91 -3.27 19.75
N LEU A 361 -0.81 -4.02 19.65
CA LEU A 361 -0.55 -5.16 20.53
C LEU A 361 -0.36 -4.77 22.00
N LYS A 362 0.29 -3.63 22.28
CA LYS A 362 0.52 -3.16 23.65
C LYS A 362 -0.76 -2.56 24.26
N GLY A 363 -1.57 -1.86 23.47
CA GLY A 363 -2.84 -1.27 23.92
C GLY A 363 -3.99 -2.29 23.98
N CYS A 364 -4.23 -3.03 22.90
CA CYS A 364 -5.39 -3.91 22.73
C CYS A 364 -5.01 -5.26 22.12
N ARG A 365 -4.65 -6.23 22.95
CA ARG A 365 -4.19 -7.55 22.45
C ARG A 365 -5.25 -8.33 21.66
N GLY A 366 -6.53 -8.14 21.97
CA GLY A 366 -7.65 -8.83 21.33
C GLY A 366 -7.93 -8.38 19.89
N CYS A 367 -7.50 -7.18 19.48
CA CYS A 367 -7.83 -6.65 18.15
C CYS A 367 -7.12 -7.41 17.01
N ILE A 368 -6.09 -8.18 17.32
CA ILE A 368 -5.21 -8.83 16.35
C ILE A 368 -5.88 -10.06 15.72
N THR A 369 -6.78 -10.71 16.46
CA THR A 369 -7.51 -11.89 16.00
C THR A 369 -8.78 -11.54 15.23
N LEU A 370 -9.10 -10.26 15.07
CA LEU A 370 -10.32 -9.83 14.38
C LEU A 370 -10.23 -10.18 12.88
N PRO A 371 -11.24 -10.87 12.33
CA PRO A 371 -11.33 -11.10 10.89
C PRO A 371 -11.96 -9.90 10.19
N ASP A 372 -11.56 -9.62 8.95
CA ASP A 372 -12.27 -8.68 8.08
C ASP A 372 -13.61 -9.25 7.56
N LYS A 373 -14.34 -8.49 6.73
CA LYS A 373 -15.58 -8.94 6.07
C LYS A 373 -15.44 -10.24 5.27
N GLN A 374 -14.24 -10.60 4.82
CA GLN A 374 -13.95 -11.83 4.11
C GLN A 374 -13.35 -12.93 5.01
N GLY A 375 -13.43 -12.78 6.34
CA GLY A 375 -12.87 -13.74 7.29
C GLY A 375 -11.33 -13.67 7.41
N ARG A 376 -10.68 -12.71 6.74
CA ARG A 376 -9.22 -12.64 6.64
C ARG A 376 -8.66 -11.92 7.85
N SER A 377 -7.65 -12.53 8.46
CA SER A 377 -6.81 -11.85 9.46
C SER A 377 -5.79 -10.90 8.80
N PHE A 378 -5.16 -10.04 9.61
CA PHE A 378 -4.08 -9.16 9.14
C PHE A 378 -2.94 -9.90 8.43
N LEU A 379 -2.68 -11.16 8.79
CA LEU A 379 -1.65 -11.98 8.15
C LEU A 379 -2.04 -12.34 6.71
N HIS A 380 -3.31 -12.66 6.45
CA HIS A 380 -3.79 -12.92 5.09
C HIS A 380 -3.64 -11.68 4.20
N ILE A 381 -3.96 -10.50 4.75
CA ILE A 381 -3.83 -9.21 4.06
C ILE A 381 -2.36 -8.92 3.74
N ALA A 382 -1.46 -9.12 4.71
CA ALA A 382 -0.03 -8.94 4.51
C ALA A 382 0.53 -9.87 3.40
N VAL A 383 0.12 -11.15 3.39
CA VAL A 383 0.52 -12.11 2.36
C VAL A 383 0.03 -11.71 0.98
N ARG A 384 -1.26 -11.34 0.86
CA ARG A 384 -1.88 -10.95 -0.41
C ARG A 384 -1.21 -9.71 -1.03
N ASN A 385 -0.81 -8.76 -0.19
CA ASN A 385 -0.16 -7.51 -0.61
C ASN A 385 1.38 -7.60 -0.66
N LYS A 386 1.95 -8.80 -0.54
CA LYS A 386 3.40 -9.06 -0.60
C LYS A 386 4.22 -8.30 0.47
N VAL A 387 3.64 -8.10 1.66
CA VAL A 387 4.27 -7.36 2.75
C VAL A 387 5.10 -8.30 3.63
N HIS A 388 6.32 -8.61 3.18
CA HIS A 388 7.20 -9.60 3.83
C HIS A 388 7.60 -9.24 5.26
N HIS A 389 7.77 -7.95 5.58
CA HIS A 389 8.23 -7.50 6.90
C HIS A 389 7.21 -7.80 8.00
N ILE A 390 5.92 -7.53 7.73
CA ILE A 390 4.83 -7.91 8.63
C ILE A 390 4.70 -9.42 8.75
N VAL A 391 4.80 -10.17 7.64
CA VAL A 391 4.73 -11.65 7.68
C VAL A 391 5.86 -12.22 8.54
N LYS A 392 7.09 -11.76 8.34
CA LYS A 392 8.24 -12.17 9.15
C LYS A 392 8.00 -11.86 10.63
N TYR A 393 7.56 -10.65 10.95
CA TYR A 393 7.26 -10.24 12.33
C TYR A 393 6.16 -11.12 12.96
N ALA A 394 5.09 -11.40 12.23
CA ALA A 394 4.01 -12.28 12.67
C ALA A 394 4.49 -13.71 12.92
N CYS A 395 5.42 -14.21 12.09
CA CYS A 395 5.97 -15.56 12.24
C CYS A 395 7.01 -15.69 13.36
N GLU A 396 7.71 -14.62 13.72
CA GLU A 396 8.75 -14.65 14.77
C GLU A 396 8.18 -14.41 16.17
N ALA A 397 7.14 -13.59 16.30
CA ALA A 397 6.58 -13.26 17.61
C ALA A 397 5.55 -14.32 18.07
N PRO A 398 5.70 -14.89 19.29
CA PRO A 398 4.86 -15.99 19.77
C PRO A 398 3.39 -15.58 19.97
N VAL A 399 3.11 -14.29 20.13
CA VAL A 399 1.77 -13.75 20.36
C VAL A 399 0.82 -14.01 19.19
N PHE A 400 1.35 -14.11 17.98
CA PHE A 400 0.54 -14.32 16.78
C PHE A 400 0.29 -15.80 16.46
N ALA A 401 0.72 -16.73 17.32
CA ALA A 401 0.55 -18.17 17.10
C ALA A 401 -0.89 -18.59 16.73
N PRO A 402 -1.97 -18.04 17.33
CA PRO A 402 -3.34 -18.40 16.96
C PRO A 402 -3.71 -18.04 15.51
N ILE A 403 -3.09 -17.01 14.95
CA ILE A 403 -3.46 -16.41 13.65
C ILE A 403 -2.79 -17.13 12.48
N LEU A 404 -1.67 -17.83 12.74
CA LEU A 404 -0.90 -18.53 11.72
C LEU A 404 -1.71 -19.55 10.91
N ASN A 405 -2.73 -20.16 11.54
CA ASN A 405 -3.59 -21.17 10.95
C ASN A 405 -5.06 -20.70 10.84
N ALA A 406 -5.33 -19.40 11.02
CA ALA A 406 -6.65 -18.84 10.79
C ALA A 406 -7.06 -19.10 9.33
N ARG A 407 -8.36 -19.28 9.12
CA ARG A 407 -8.95 -19.54 7.80
C ARG A 407 -9.84 -18.36 7.41
N ASP A 408 -9.72 -17.93 6.17
CA ASP A 408 -10.64 -16.96 5.58
C ASP A 408 -12.00 -17.60 5.21
N ASN A 409 -12.92 -16.82 4.63
CA ASN A 409 -14.24 -17.31 4.20
C ASN A 409 -14.16 -18.40 3.12
N ASP A 410 -13.09 -18.43 2.31
CA ASP A 410 -12.81 -19.50 1.35
C ASP A 410 -12.17 -20.73 2.00
N GLY A 411 -11.90 -20.67 3.30
CA GLY A 411 -11.22 -21.69 4.08
C GLY A 411 -9.70 -21.70 3.89
N ASN A 412 -9.14 -20.75 3.14
CA ASN A 412 -7.71 -20.65 2.88
C ASN A 412 -6.99 -20.13 4.13
N THR A 413 -5.81 -20.68 4.38
CA THR A 413 -4.87 -20.13 5.37
C THR A 413 -3.89 -19.17 4.71
N ALA A 414 -3.14 -18.40 5.50
CA ALA A 414 -2.05 -17.57 5.02
C ALA A 414 -1.05 -18.34 4.12
N LEU A 415 -0.84 -19.63 4.39
CA LEU A 415 0.01 -20.50 3.57
C LEU A 415 -0.61 -20.81 2.19
N HIS A 416 -1.93 -20.98 2.09
CA HIS A 416 -2.61 -21.13 0.80
C HIS A 416 -2.45 -19.86 -0.05
N LEU A 417 -2.66 -18.68 0.55
CA LEU A 417 -2.48 -17.40 -0.14
C LEU A 417 -1.02 -17.19 -0.57
N ALA A 418 -0.04 -17.59 0.23
CA ALA A 418 1.38 -17.47 -0.15
C ALA A 418 1.73 -18.32 -1.38
N VAL A 419 1.13 -19.51 -1.49
CA VAL A 419 1.25 -20.36 -2.69
C VAL A 419 0.54 -19.73 -3.89
N GLU A 420 -0.62 -19.09 -3.68
CA GLU A 420 -1.36 -18.42 -4.75
C GLU A 420 -0.65 -17.17 -5.28
N VAL A 421 0.01 -16.41 -4.41
CA VAL A 421 0.77 -15.19 -4.76
C VAL A 421 2.14 -15.53 -5.38
N GLU A 422 2.61 -16.77 -5.24
CA GLU A 422 3.88 -17.31 -5.76
C GLU A 422 5.12 -16.61 -5.19
N ASP A 423 5.00 -16.10 -3.97
CA ASP A 423 6.06 -15.37 -3.28
C ASP A 423 6.90 -16.31 -2.40
N LEU A 424 8.10 -16.65 -2.89
CA LEU A 424 9.01 -17.56 -2.19
C LEU A 424 9.45 -17.03 -0.82
N ILE A 425 9.62 -15.72 -0.66
CA ILE A 425 10.14 -15.14 0.59
C ILE A 425 9.06 -15.23 1.67
N ILE A 426 7.82 -14.84 1.35
CA ILE A 426 6.67 -14.95 2.25
C ILE A 426 6.42 -16.41 2.63
N PHE A 427 6.44 -17.29 1.63
CA PHE A 427 6.30 -18.72 1.82
C PHE A 427 7.36 -19.27 2.78
N CYS A 428 8.64 -18.90 2.60
CA CYS A 428 9.72 -19.35 3.47
C CYS A 428 9.58 -18.82 4.91
N HIS A 429 9.12 -17.57 5.09
CA HIS A 429 8.86 -17.02 6.42
C HIS A 429 7.76 -17.77 7.17
N LEU A 430 6.65 -18.10 6.49
CA LEU A 430 5.58 -18.91 7.06
C LEU A 430 6.07 -20.33 7.40
N LEU A 431 6.76 -20.97 6.46
CA LEU A 431 7.23 -22.35 6.62
C LEU A 431 8.25 -22.49 7.77
N ARG A 432 9.05 -21.45 8.02
CA ARG A 432 10.04 -21.41 9.10
C ARG A 432 9.43 -21.55 10.49
N ASN A 433 8.18 -21.10 10.69
CA ASN A 433 7.51 -21.30 11.96
C ASN A 433 6.88 -22.71 12.01
N PRO A 434 7.28 -23.59 12.95
CA PRO A 434 6.77 -24.95 13.03
C PRO A 434 5.27 -25.02 13.39
N LYS A 435 4.70 -23.97 13.98
CA LYS A 435 3.27 -23.89 14.34
C LYS A 435 2.36 -23.73 13.11
N VAL A 436 2.90 -23.37 11.95
CA VAL A 436 2.12 -23.32 10.70
C VAL A 436 1.81 -24.74 10.24
N LEU A 437 0.53 -25.06 10.12
CA LEU A 437 0.03 -26.35 9.68
C LEU A 437 0.05 -26.43 8.15
N LEU A 438 0.67 -27.49 7.63
CA LEU A 438 0.88 -27.67 6.19
C LEU A 438 -0.30 -28.35 5.48
N ASN A 439 -1.16 -29.02 6.25
CA ASN A 439 -2.18 -29.93 5.73
C ASN A 439 -3.62 -29.43 5.98
N VAL A 440 -3.78 -28.13 6.27
CA VAL A 440 -5.11 -27.51 6.40
C VAL A 440 -5.78 -27.52 5.02
N ARG A 441 -7.09 -27.73 5.00
CA ARG A 441 -7.90 -27.76 3.77
C ARG A 441 -8.71 -26.49 3.66
N ASN A 442 -8.80 -25.95 2.46
CA ASN A 442 -9.77 -24.91 2.14
C ASN A 442 -11.16 -25.51 1.82
N ASN A 443 -12.13 -24.66 1.50
CA ASN A 443 -13.51 -25.09 1.19
C ASN A 443 -13.63 -25.90 -0.12
N LYS A 444 -12.54 -25.97 -0.91
CA LYS A 444 -12.41 -26.81 -2.10
C LYS A 444 -11.68 -28.13 -1.80
N ASP A 445 -11.49 -28.46 -0.52
CA ASP A 445 -10.69 -29.59 -0.03
C ASP A 445 -9.23 -29.62 -0.53
N GLN A 446 -8.71 -28.47 -0.93
CA GLN A 446 -7.34 -28.37 -1.43
C GLN A 446 -6.42 -28.03 -0.26
N THR A 447 -5.30 -28.75 -0.16
CA THR A 447 -4.18 -28.34 0.69
C THR A 447 -3.29 -27.33 -0.05
N PRO A 448 -2.39 -26.62 0.64
CA PRO A 448 -1.40 -25.77 -0.03
C PRO A 448 -0.55 -26.53 -1.06
N LEU A 449 -0.29 -27.83 -0.81
CA LEU A 449 0.42 -28.71 -1.75
C LEU A 449 -0.41 -29.01 -3.01
N ASP A 450 -1.71 -29.25 -2.87
CA ASP A 450 -2.60 -29.47 -4.01
C ASP A 450 -2.73 -28.21 -4.87
N LEU A 451 -2.78 -27.05 -4.22
CA LEU A 451 -2.81 -25.75 -4.88
C LEU A 451 -1.52 -25.49 -5.68
N ALA A 452 -0.35 -25.74 -5.08
CA ALA A 452 0.95 -25.62 -5.74
C ALA A 452 1.07 -26.59 -6.94
N ARG A 453 0.54 -27.81 -6.81
CA ARG A 453 0.52 -28.81 -7.91
C ARG A 453 -0.29 -28.32 -9.11
N ARG A 454 -1.49 -27.78 -8.87
CA ARG A 454 -2.37 -27.28 -9.94
C ARG A 454 -1.73 -26.11 -10.70
N ARG A 455 -0.98 -25.27 -10.00
CA ARG A 455 -0.34 -24.08 -10.57
C ARG A 455 0.91 -24.40 -11.40
N ARG A 456 1.44 -25.63 -11.36
CA ARG A 456 2.66 -26.02 -12.08
C ARG A 456 2.49 -25.89 -13.60
N LYS A 457 2.81 -24.72 -14.16
CA LYS A 457 2.68 -24.44 -15.60
C LYS A 457 3.83 -25.05 -16.42
N TYR A 458 5.08 -24.82 -15.98
CA TYR A 458 6.30 -25.24 -16.69
C TYR A 458 7.32 -25.91 -15.77
N SER A 459 8.05 -26.90 -16.29
CA SER A 459 9.08 -27.65 -15.56
C SER A 459 10.46 -26.97 -15.61
N TYR A 460 10.53 -25.63 -15.49
CA TYR A 460 11.82 -24.98 -15.30
C TYR A 460 12.23 -25.11 -13.83
N ILE A 461 13.46 -25.59 -13.58
CA ILE A 461 13.92 -25.98 -12.23
C ILE A 461 13.92 -24.80 -11.25
N GLN A 462 14.06 -23.57 -11.75
CA GLN A 462 14.19 -22.35 -10.95
C GLN A 462 12.86 -21.59 -10.71
N ASN A 463 11.73 -22.04 -11.29
CA ASN A 463 10.45 -21.34 -11.10
C ASN A 463 10.01 -21.36 -9.62
N PRO A 464 9.51 -20.23 -9.08
CA PRO A 464 9.10 -20.15 -7.67
C PRO A 464 8.00 -21.17 -7.33
N GLU A 465 7.03 -21.38 -8.23
CA GLU A 465 5.98 -22.41 -8.10
C GLU A 465 6.55 -23.81 -7.82
N ARG A 466 7.59 -24.20 -8.57
CA ARG A 466 8.22 -25.51 -8.46
C ARG A 466 9.04 -25.62 -7.18
N VAL A 467 9.74 -24.56 -6.80
CA VAL A 467 10.49 -24.51 -5.54
C VAL A 467 9.53 -24.61 -4.35
N ILE A 468 8.41 -23.87 -4.38
CA ILE A 468 7.36 -23.94 -3.36
C ILE A 468 6.75 -25.35 -3.28
N TYR A 469 6.41 -25.95 -4.41
CA TYR A 469 5.88 -27.32 -4.44
C TYR A 469 6.88 -28.34 -3.87
N MET A 470 8.14 -28.30 -4.31
CA MET A 470 9.17 -29.23 -3.84
C MET A 470 9.48 -29.05 -2.37
N THR A 471 9.53 -27.81 -1.89
CA THR A 471 9.76 -27.50 -0.47
C THR A 471 8.61 -27.95 0.42
N LEU A 472 7.35 -27.88 -0.05
CA LEU A 472 6.21 -28.47 0.66
C LEU A 472 6.34 -29.99 0.78
N ILE A 473 6.75 -30.70 -0.28
CA ILE A 473 7.02 -32.15 -0.24
C ILE A 473 8.15 -32.45 0.76
N ASP A 474 9.26 -31.71 0.67
CA ASP A 474 10.37 -31.87 1.59
C ASP A 474 9.94 -31.59 3.04
N ALA A 475 8.97 -30.70 3.27
CA ALA A 475 8.41 -30.42 4.58
C ALA A 475 7.37 -31.46 5.07
N ARG A 476 7.11 -32.55 4.33
CA ARG A 476 6.05 -33.57 4.59
C ARG A 476 4.62 -33.06 4.48
N ALA A 477 4.37 -32.03 3.67
CA ALA A 477 3.00 -31.70 3.30
C ALA A 477 2.36 -32.90 2.57
N SER A 478 1.11 -33.18 2.87
CA SER A 478 0.35 -34.32 2.33
C SER A 478 -0.81 -33.81 1.49
N HIS A 479 -1.16 -34.57 0.45
CA HIS A 479 -2.30 -34.24 -0.42
C HIS A 479 -3.64 -34.37 0.32
N GLY A 480 -4.61 -33.56 -0.08
CA GLY A 480 -5.99 -33.65 0.41
C GLY A 480 -6.68 -34.97 0.05
N SER A 481 -6.33 -35.56 -1.11
CA SER A 481 -6.87 -36.87 -1.52
C SER A 481 -6.48 -38.02 -0.59
N PHE A 482 -5.29 -37.97 0.02
CA PHE A 482 -4.79 -39.01 0.92
C PHE A 482 -5.73 -39.29 2.11
N TRP A 483 -6.42 -38.27 2.64
CA TRP A 483 -7.41 -38.51 3.69
C TRP A 483 -8.81 -38.82 3.15
N ARG A 484 -9.12 -38.50 1.89
CA ARG A 484 -10.38 -38.91 1.26
C ARG A 484 -10.43 -40.44 1.21
N ASP A 485 -9.35 -41.06 0.74
CA ASP A 485 -9.22 -42.52 0.67
C ASP A 485 -9.25 -43.16 2.07
N ARG A 486 -8.57 -42.56 3.05
CA ARG A 486 -8.54 -43.10 4.42
C ARG A 486 -9.87 -42.93 5.18
N VAL A 487 -10.58 -41.80 5.01
CA VAL A 487 -11.89 -41.58 5.62
C VAL A 487 -12.98 -42.38 4.89
N GLN A 488 -12.95 -42.46 3.56
CA GLN A 488 -13.85 -43.36 2.82
C GLN A 488 -13.60 -44.82 3.23
N HIS A 489 -12.34 -45.25 3.33
CA HIS A 489 -12.03 -46.60 3.79
C HIS A 489 -12.54 -46.86 5.22
N LEU A 490 -12.40 -45.91 6.14
CA LEU A 490 -12.94 -46.01 7.51
C LEU A 490 -14.47 -45.97 7.55
N CYS A 491 -15.13 -45.15 6.73
CA CYS A 491 -16.59 -45.09 6.63
C CYS A 491 -17.16 -46.36 6.00
N ILE A 492 -16.52 -46.89 4.96
CA ILE A 492 -16.87 -48.17 4.34
C ILE A 492 -16.67 -49.30 5.36
N GLN A 493 -15.59 -49.27 6.14
CA GLN A 493 -15.31 -50.27 7.17
C GLN A 493 -16.31 -50.20 8.34
N ASN A 494 -16.75 -49.01 8.75
CA ASN A 494 -17.82 -48.83 9.74
C ASN A 494 -19.20 -49.20 9.17
N GLN A 495 -19.50 -48.92 7.90
CA GLN A 495 -20.75 -49.36 7.27
C GLN A 495 -20.79 -50.88 7.10
N LEU A 496 -19.65 -51.51 6.84
CA LEU A 496 -19.52 -52.97 6.80
C LEU A 496 -19.57 -53.61 8.20
N SER A 497 -19.13 -52.91 9.25
CA SER A 497 -19.32 -53.39 10.62
C SER A 497 -20.78 -53.23 11.07
N ILE A 498 -21.41 -52.08 10.78
CA ILE A 498 -22.83 -51.84 11.06
C ILE A 498 -23.69 -52.84 10.27
N LYS A 499 -23.39 -53.10 9.00
CA LYS A 499 -24.07 -54.15 8.22
C LYS A 499 -23.84 -55.55 8.77
N LYS A 500 -22.67 -55.86 9.32
CA LYS A 500 -22.42 -57.15 9.99
C LYS A 500 -23.18 -57.25 11.31
N ASP A 501 -23.33 -56.14 12.04
CA ASP A 501 -24.09 -56.09 13.28
C ASP A 501 -25.60 -56.15 12.99
N GLU A 502 -26.06 -55.55 11.88
CA GLU A 502 -27.44 -55.65 11.35
C GLU A 502 -27.71 -57.05 10.77
N GLU A 503 -26.78 -57.66 10.03
CA GLU A 503 -26.90 -59.04 9.51
C GLU A 503 -26.92 -60.07 10.65
N ASN A 504 -26.12 -59.87 11.70
CA ASN A 504 -26.16 -60.69 12.92
C ASN A 504 -27.45 -60.48 13.74
N GLN A 505 -28.16 -59.36 13.57
CA GLN A 505 -29.46 -59.10 14.20
C GLN A 505 -30.63 -59.56 13.32
N SER A 506 -30.51 -59.51 11.99
CA SER A 506 -31.53 -59.98 11.04
C SER A 506 -31.53 -61.50 10.88
N GLU A 507 -30.42 -62.20 11.13
CA GLU A 507 -30.40 -63.67 11.23
C GLU A 507 -31.14 -64.21 12.47
N GLU A 508 -31.48 -63.36 13.45
CA GLU A 508 -32.33 -63.74 14.59
C GLU A 508 -33.81 -63.33 14.45
N GLN A 509 -34.21 -62.58 13.41
CA GLN A 509 -35.57 -62.00 13.35
C GLN A 509 -36.34 -62.09 12.01
N ASP A 510 -35.78 -62.66 10.94
CA ASP A 510 -36.54 -62.87 9.69
C ASP A 510 -37.34 -64.20 9.67
N GLU A 511 -38.25 -64.34 10.65
CA GLU A 511 -39.49 -65.13 10.53
C GLU A 511 -40.65 -64.23 11.02
N ALA A 512 -41.08 -63.26 10.20
CA ALA A 512 -42.49 -62.85 10.07
C ALA A 512 -42.67 -61.52 9.29
N ASP A 513 -43.36 -61.67 8.17
CA ASP A 513 -44.43 -60.79 7.69
C ASP A 513 -44.08 -59.45 7.03
N GLY A 514 -44.69 -59.25 5.85
CA GLY A 514 -44.51 -58.06 5.03
C GLY A 514 -45.56 -56.98 5.31
N LYS A 515 -45.28 -55.76 4.83
CA LYS A 515 -46.23 -54.86 4.13
C LYS A 515 -45.62 -53.50 3.80
N ASN A 516 -46.14 -52.93 2.71
CA ASN A 516 -45.95 -51.58 2.19
C ASN A 516 -46.21 -50.47 3.22
N VAL A 517 -45.48 -49.35 3.13
CA VAL A 517 -46.00 -47.97 3.30
C VAL A 517 -45.23 -47.01 2.39
N GLU A 518 -45.97 -46.06 1.85
CA GLU A 518 -45.65 -44.95 0.94
C GLU A 518 -44.59 -43.97 1.48
N GLU A 519 -43.85 -43.31 0.59
CA GLU A 519 -43.49 -41.90 0.81
C GLU A 519 -43.34 -41.16 -0.52
N GLU A 520 -44.30 -40.26 -0.75
CA GLU A 520 -44.37 -39.28 -1.82
C GLU A 520 -43.43 -38.09 -1.50
N ASP A 521 -43.13 -37.32 -2.55
CA ASP A 521 -42.40 -36.04 -2.56
C ASP A 521 -40.88 -36.09 -2.83
N ARG A 522 -40.53 -36.23 -4.12
CA ARG A 522 -39.18 -35.91 -4.62
C ARG A 522 -39.23 -35.46 -6.08
N THR A 523 -40.06 -34.47 -6.40
CA THR A 523 -40.16 -33.96 -7.78
C THR A 523 -40.18 -32.44 -7.81
N GLU A 524 -39.07 -31.78 -7.49
CA GLU A 524 -38.79 -30.41 -7.99
C GLU A 524 -37.32 -29.95 -7.91
N ALA A 525 -36.37 -30.78 -7.45
CA ALA A 525 -34.95 -30.42 -7.35
C ALA A 525 -34.03 -31.01 -8.45
N GLY A 526 -34.56 -31.89 -9.32
CA GLY A 526 -33.79 -32.60 -10.36
C GLY A 526 -33.27 -31.70 -11.51
N PRO A 527 -34.15 -30.98 -12.25
CA PRO A 527 -33.76 -30.29 -13.47
C PRO A 527 -32.87 -29.05 -13.19
N VAL A 528 -33.09 -28.36 -12.06
CA VAL A 528 -32.26 -27.21 -11.66
C VAL A 528 -30.83 -27.66 -11.30
N LYS A 529 -30.69 -28.81 -10.63
CA LYS A 529 -29.37 -29.34 -10.24
C LYS A 529 -28.56 -29.78 -11.45
N GLU A 530 -29.21 -30.35 -12.46
CA GLU A 530 -28.60 -30.72 -13.74
C GLU A 530 -28.19 -29.50 -14.57
N LEU A 531 -29.06 -28.47 -14.63
CA LEU A 531 -28.76 -27.20 -15.30
C LEU A 531 -27.59 -26.46 -14.64
N VAL A 532 -27.54 -26.43 -13.30
CA VAL A 532 -26.42 -25.85 -12.53
C VAL A 532 -25.13 -26.62 -12.78
N GLN A 533 -25.19 -27.95 -12.94
CA GLN A 533 -24.02 -28.76 -13.24
C GLN A 533 -23.49 -28.50 -14.66
N LEU A 534 -24.38 -28.35 -15.64
CA LEU A 534 -24.02 -27.96 -17.01
C LEU A 534 -23.43 -26.55 -17.08
N LEU A 535 -23.99 -25.58 -16.35
CA LEU A 535 -23.45 -24.22 -16.28
C LEU A 535 -22.08 -24.20 -15.62
N LYS A 536 -21.89 -24.95 -14.52
CA LYS A 536 -20.57 -25.10 -13.89
C LYS A 536 -19.55 -25.71 -14.86
N GLN A 537 -19.98 -26.68 -15.67
CA GLN A 537 -19.12 -27.31 -16.66
C GLN A 537 -18.77 -26.36 -17.82
N LYS A 538 -19.73 -25.58 -18.32
CA LYS A 538 -19.46 -24.54 -19.33
C LYS A 538 -18.50 -23.47 -18.83
N VAL A 539 -18.73 -22.92 -17.64
CA VAL A 539 -17.83 -21.94 -17.02
C VAL A 539 -16.44 -22.52 -16.77
N TYR A 540 -16.36 -23.81 -16.42
CA TYR A 540 -15.08 -24.50 -16.27
C TYR A 540 -14.33 -24.65 -17.59
N GLU A 541 -15.02 -25.03 -18.68
CA GLU A 541 -14.42 -25.16 -20.00
C GLU A 541 -13.99 -23.80 -20.57
N GLU A 542 -14.81 -22.75 -20.47
CA GLU A 542 -14.44 -21.39 -20.87
C GLU A 542 -13.18 -20.90 -20.15
N LYS A 543 -13.11 -21.13 -18.84
CA LYS A 543 -11.93 -20.78 -18.03
C LYS A 543 -10.71 -21.60 -18.41
N LYS A 544 -10.89 -22.88 -18.73
CA LYS A 544 -9.82 -23.78 -19.16
C LYS A 544 -9.27 -23.35 -20.53
N GLU A 545 -10.14 -23.03 -21.48
CA GLU A 545 -9.74 -22.50 -22.80
C GLU A 545 -8.97 -21.18 -22.68
N ALA A 546 -9.43 -20.26 -21.83
CA ALA A 546 -8.73 -19.00 -21.58
C ALA A 546 -7.32 -19.21 -20.99
N ILE A 547 -7.17 -20.16 -20.07
CA ILE A 547 -5.87 -20.52 -19.48
C ILE A 547 -4.96 -21.19 -20.53
N GLU A 548 -5.48 -22.13 -21.30
CA GLU A 548 -4.72 -22.83 -22.35
C GLU A 548 -4.24 -21.89 -23.45
N LYS A 549 -5.07 -20.90 -23.83
CA LYS A 549 -4.70 -19.84 -24.77
C LYS A 549 -3.54 -19.00 -24.23
N ASN A 550 -3.67 -18.48 -23.01
CA ASN A 550 -2.63 -17.68 -22.38
C ASN A 550 -1.30 -18.46 -22.22
N ASP A 551 -1.37 -19.74 -21.84
CA ASP A 551 -0.20 -20.62 -21.74
C ASP A 551 0.46 -20.86 -23.11
N SER A 552 -0.34 -20.99 -24.17
CA SER A 552 0.17 -21.16 -25.54
C SER A 552 0.87 -19.89 -26.02
N ASP A 553 0.31 -18.72 -25.75
CA ASP A 553 0.89 -17.42 -26.13
C ASP A 553 2.23 -17.19 -25.42
N GLN A 554 2.27 -17.38 -24.11
CA GLN A 554 3.52 -17.28 -23.33
C GLN A 554 4.60 -18.26 -23.82
N MET A 555 4.21 -19.50 -24.15
CA MET A 555 5.17 -20.50 -24.65
C MET A 555 5.69 -20.12 -26.05
N ASN A 556 4.85 -19.54 -26.91
CA ASN A 556 5.26 -19.06 -28.23
C ASN A 556 6.28 -17.93 -28.12
N ASP A 557 6.09 -16.98 -27.20
CA ASP A 557 7.04 -15.90 -26.97
C ASP A 557 8.40 -16.41 -26.50
N ILE A 558 8.43 -17.32 -25.52
CA ILE A 558 9.68 -17.92 -25.06
C ILE A 558 10.34 -18.75 -26.17
N THR A 559 9.55 -19.49 -26.94
CA THR A 559 10.04 -20.31 -28.06
C THR A 559 10.69 -19.44 -29.13
N ARG A 560 10.13 -18.26 -29.44
CA ARG A 560 10.72 -17.29 -30.37
C ARG A 560 12.07 -16.78 -29.86
N THR A 561 12.15 -16.35 -28.60
CA THR A 561 13.40 -15.82 -28.03
C THR A 561 14.49 -16.90 -27.95
N LEU A 562 14.18 -18.09 -27.45
CA LEU A 562 15.14 -19.19 -27.38
C LEU A 562 15.52 -19.72 -28.76
N GLY A 563 14.59 -19.69 -29.72
CA GLY A 563 14.83 -20.09 -31.11
C GLY A 563 15.88 -19.20 -31.77
N LEU A 564 15.76 -17.87 -31.59
CA LEU A 564 16.76 -16.91 -32.07
C LEU A 564 18.14 -17.16 -31.46
N LEU A 565 18.21 -17.38 -30.13
CA LEU A 565 19.47 -17.70 -29.45
C LEU A 565 20.09 -18.99 -29.97
N SER A 566 19.28 -20.04 -30.13
CA SER A 566 19.72 -21.35 -30.60
C SER A 566 20.26 -21.28 -32.03
N VAL A 567 19.58 -20.58 -32.94
CA VAL A 567 20.06 -20.39 -34.31
C VAL A 567 21.36 -19.58 -34.33
N LEU A 568 21.49 -18.53 -33.51
CA LEU A 568 22.72 -17.74 -33.41
C LEU A 568 23.91 -18.58 -32.90
N ILE A 569 23.71 -19.45 -31.92
CA ILE A 569 24.76 -20.36 -31.45
C ILE A 569 25.19 -21.31 -32.57
N THR A 570 24.24 -21.84 -33.35
CA THR A 570 24.53 -22.70 -34.51
C THR A 570 25.36 -21.97 -35.56
N THR A 571 25.05 -20.72 -35.89
CA THR A 571 25.82 -19.94 -36.89
C THR A 571 27.23 -19.59 -36.39
N MET A 572 27.36 -19.18 -35.13
CA MET A 572 28.66 -18.88 -34.51
C MET A 572 29.57 -20.11 -34.46
N THR A 573 29.03 -21.27 -34.04
CA THR A 573 29.80 -22.52 -33.94
C THR A 573 30.20 -23.04 -35.31
N PHE A 574 29.29 -22.99 -36.30
CA PHE A 574 29.57 -23.35 -37.69
C PHE A 574 30.71 -22.50 -38.27
N GLY A 575 30.65 -21.18 -38.11
CA GLY A 575 31.72 -20.28 -38.56
C GLY A 575 33.06 -20.59 -37.89
N ALA A 576 33.06 -20.76 -36.56
CA ALA A 576 34.27 -21.05 -35.80
C ALA A 576 34.93 -22.39 -36.19
N THR A 577 34.13 -23.43 -36.49
CA THR A 577 34.66 -24.75 -36.86
C THR A 577 35.48 -24.75 -38.15
N PHE A 578 35.16 -23.89 -39.12
CA PHE A 578 35.89 -23.84 -40.39
C PHE A 578 36.91 -22.71 -40.45
N ALA A 579 36.60 -21.54 -39.86
CA ALA A 579 37.47 -20.37 -39.93
C ALA A 579 38.81 -20.59 -39.20
N VAL A 580 38.79 -21.21 -38.01
CA VAL A 580 40.01 -21.36 -37.20
C VAL A 580 40.99 -22.36 -37.82
N PRO A 581 40.59 -23.58 -38.25
CA PRO A 581 41.51 -24.48 -38.95
C PRO A 581 42.00 -23.92 -40.29
N ALA A 582 41.14 -23.18 -41.02
CA ALA A 582 41.53 -22.54 -42.27
C ALA A 582 42.58 -21.44 -42.05
N ALA A 583 42.43 -20.61 -41.00
CA ALA A 583 43.42 -19.60 -40.63
C ALA A 583 44.77 -20.23 -40.23
N VAL A 584 44.74 -21.33 -39.47
CA VAL A 584 45.95 -22.10 -39.11
C VAL A 584 46.64 -22.69 -40.35
N LYS A 585 45.87 -23.06 -41.38
CA LYS A 585 46.41 -23.60 -42.65
C LYS A 585 46.93 -22.50 -43.59
N ALA A 586 46.31 -21.31 -43.58
CA ALA A 586 46.66 -20.18 -44.46
C ALA A 586 47.93 -19.44 -44.04
N GLY A 587 48.28 -19.42 -42.74
CA GLY A 587 49.49 -18.75 -42.23
C GLY A 587 50.83 -19.38 -42.65
N ASN A 588 50.83 -20.56 -43.28
CA ASN A 588 52.04 -21.36 -43.58
C ASN A 588 52.20 -21.67 -45.08
N SER A 589 52.16 -20.66 -45.94
CA SER A 589 52.48 -20.81 -47.37
C SER A 589 54.00 -20.75 -47.65
N SER A 590 54.79 -21.63 -47.03
CA SER A 590 56.15 -21.93 -47.53
C SER A 590 56.71 -23.33 -47.22
N ASN A 591 55.99 -24.21 -46.51
CA ASN A 591 56.17 -25.67 -46.57
C ASN A 591 54.96 -26.33 -45.89
N GLY A 592 54.21 -27.15 -46.64
CA GLY A 592 52.86 -27.62 -46.33
C GLY A 592 52.71 -28.57 -45.14
N GLY A 593 52.94 -28.07 -43.93
CA GLY A 593 52.64 -28.74 -42.67
C GLY A 593 52.01 -27.78 -41.67
N ILE A 594 51.03 -28.29 -40.92
CA ILE A 594 50.43 -27.60 -39.76
C ILE A 594 51.57 -27.28 -38.77
N PRO A 595 51.63 -26.10 -38.10
CA PRO A 595 52.63 -25.89 -37.06
C PRO A 595 52.44 -26.97 -35.99
N ALA A 596 53.45 -27.85 -35.87
CA ALA A 596 53.36 -29.12 -35.15
C ALA A 596 53.00 -28.96 -33.65
N GLY A 597 53.04 -27.75 -33.10
CA GLY A 597 52.68 -27.44 -31.71
C GLY A 597 51.22 -27.01 -31.46
N VAL A 598 50.51 -26.45 -32.46
CA VAL A 598 49.15 -25.89 -32.22
C VAL A 598 48.07 -26.93 -32.49
N SER A 599 48.17 -27.68 -33.58
CA SER A 599 47.18 -28.74 -33.92
C SER A 599 47.38 -30.04 -33.15
N SER A 600 48.52 -30.23 -32.49
CA SER A 600 48.75 -31.35 -31.56
C SER A 600 48.37 -31.00 -30.12
N SER A 601 48.03 -29.73 -29.86
CA SER A 601 47.70 -29.25 -28.53
C SER A 601 46.36 -29.82 -28.08
N TRP A 602 46.33 -30.34 -26.86
CA TRP A 602 45.10 -30.74 -26.17
C TRP A 602 43.99 -29.67 -26.33
N TYR A 603 44.38 -28.39 -26.23
CA TYR A 603 43.46 -27.25 -26.22
C TYR A 603 42.73 -27.08 -27.56
N PHE A 604 43.39 -27.40 -28.66
CA PHE A 604 42.79 -27.35 -29.99
C PHE A 604 41.77 -28.47 -30.20
N HIS A 605 42.08 -29.70 -29.74
CA HIS A 605 41.12 -30.81 -29.81
C HIS A 605 39.88 -30.55 -28.96
N ALA A 606 40.05 -30.05 -27.73
CA ALA A 606 38.93 -29.70 -26.87
C ALA A 606 38.10 -28.53 -27.41
N PHE A 607 38.73 -27.53 -28.04
CA PHE A 607 38.04 -26.46 -28.74
C PHE A 607 37.13 -26.99 -29.86
N MET A 608 37.63 -27.92 -30.68
CA MET A 608 36.85 -28.51 -31.76
C MET A 608 35.68 -29.36 -31.22
N THR A 609 35.93 -30.16 -30.19
CA THR A 609 34.87 -30.93 -29.52
C THR A 609 33.82 -30.02 -28.87
N ALA A 610 34.23 -28.91 -28.25
CA ALA A 610 33.31 -27.92 -27.68
C ALA A 610 32.42 -27.30 -28.77
N ASN A 611 32.98 -26.81 -29.88
CA ASN A 611 32.15 -26.27 -30.95
C ASN A 611 31.21 -27.31 -31.59
N ALA A 612 31.66 -28.56 -31.77
CA ALA A 612 30.82 -29.63 -32.30
C ALA A 612 29.65 -29.97 -31.36
N THR A 613 29.92 -30.06 -30.05
CA THR A 613 28.86 -30.32 -29.05
C THR A 613 27.89 -29.16 -28.93
N ALA A 614 28.38 -27.92 -28.98
CA ALA A 614 27.55 -26.72 -29.01
C ALA A 614 26.64 -26.72 -30.25
N PHE A 615 27.17 -27.02 -31.44
CA PHE A 615 26.41 -27.10 -32.69
C PHE A 615 25.30 -28.17 -32.64
N VAL A 616 25.62 -29.40 -32.22
CA VAL A 616 24.65 -30.50 -32.16
C VAL A 616 23.56 -30.22 -31.12
N CYS A 617 23.93 -29.76 -29.91
CA CYS A 617 22.96 -29.41 -28.87
C CYS A 617 22.05 -28.26 -29.32
N SER A 618 22.60 -27.27 -30.04
CA SER A 618 21.82 -26.14 -30.57
C SER A 618 20.88 -26.57 -31.70
N LEU A 619 21.30 -27.48 -32.57
CA LEU A 619 20.43 -28.02 -33.62
C LEU A 619 19.25 -28.79 -33.03
N ILE A 620 19.50 -29.67 -32.05
CA ILE A 620 18.46 -30.41 -31.33
C ILE A 620 17.50 -29.43 -30.64
N ALA A 621 18.03 -28.40 -29.96
CA ALA A 621 17.21 -27.38 -29.31
C ALA A 621 16.33 -26.63 -30.33
N THR A 622 16.88 -26.21 -31.48
CA THR A 622 16.13 -25.51 -32.53
C THR A 622 14.99 -26.38 -33.09
N LEU A 623 15.25 -27.66 -33.35
CA LEU A 623 14.22 -28.59 -33.82
C LEU A 623 13.10 -28.77 -32.78
N CYS A 624 13.46 -29.00 -31.52
CA CYS A 624 12.49 -29.13 -30.43
C CYS A 624 11.68 -27.82 -30.20
N LEU A 625 12.31 -26.65 -30.34
CA LEU A 625 11.62 -25.36 -30.26
C LEU A 625 10.63 -25.17 -31.43
N MET A 626 11.00 -25.58 -32.64
CA MET A 626 10.11 -25.55 -33.80
C MET A 626 8.85 -26.40 -33.56
N PHE A 627 9.01 -27.65 -33.08
CA PHE A 627 7.87 -28.51 -32.73
C PHE A 627 7.05 -27.96 -31.54
N SER A 628 7.70 -27.28 -30.58
CA SER A 628 7.00 -26.60 -29.48
C SER A 628 6.16 -25.41 -29.95
N GLY A 629 6.62 -24.66 -30.95
CA GLY A 629 5.94 -23.46 -31.47
C GLY A 629 4.77 -23.73 -32.42
N MET A 630 4.68 -24.93 -33.00
CA MET A 630 3.59 -25.28 -33.92
C MET A 630 2.27 -25.50 -33.17
N SER A 631 1.28 -24.65 -33.44
CA SER A 631 -0.07 -24.72 -32.85
C SER A 631 -0.87 -25.96 -33.28
N ILE A 632 -0.43 -26.67 -34.33
CA ILE A 632 -1.05 -27.90 -34.85
C ILE A 632 -0.89 -29.07 -33.85
N ILE A 633 0.15 -29.06 -33.02
CA ILE A 633 0.46 -30.14 -32.07
C ILE A 633 -0.30 -29.92 -30.76
N LYS A 634 -0.81 -31.00 -30.15
CA LYS A 634 -1.47 -30.95 -28.83
C LYS A 634 -0.58 -30.28 -27.79
N LEU A 635 -1.16 -29.45 -26.92
CA LEU A 635 -0.44 -28.66 -25.91
C LEU A 635 0.44 -29.52 -24.98
N GLN A 636 -0.01 -30.73 -24.64
CA GLN A 636 0.76 -31.66 -23.81
C GLN A 636 2.06 -32.12 -24.47
N ASP A 637 2.04 -32.40 -25.77
CA ASP A 637 3.22 -32.84 -26.51
C ASP A 637 4.14 -31.66 -26.83
N ARG A 638 3.59 -30.49 -27.14
CA ARG A 638 4.36 -29.23 -27.24
C ARG A 638 5.17 -28.97 -25.97
N ARG A 639 4.56 -29.16 -24.78
CA ARG A 639 5.25 -29.03 -23.48
C ARG A 639 6.41 -30.01 -23.30
N LYS A 640 6.33 -31.23 -23.85
CA LYS A 640 7.45 -32.21 -23.79
C LYS A 640 8.61 -31.74 -24.66
N TYR A 641 8.35 -31.34 -25.91
CA TYR A 641 9.38 -30.79 -26.80
C TYR A 641 10.03 -29.53 -26.21
N PHE A 642 9.23 -28.65 -25.62
CA PHE A 642 9.72 -27.46 -24.92
C PHE A 642 10.67 -27.80 -23.76
N GLN A 643 10.35 -28.84 -22.97
CA GLN A 643 11.23 -29.28 -21.88
C GLN A 643 12.56 -29.83 -22.39
N VAL A 644 12.53 -30.60 -23.49
CA VAL A 644 13.76 -31.10 -24.13
C VAL A 644 14.60 -29.93 -24.64
N ALA A 645 13.99 -28.94 -25.30
CA ALA A 645 14.69 -27.73 -25.74
C ALA A 645 15.34 -26.97 -24.57
N LEU A 646 14.59 -26.74 -23.48
CA LEU A 646 15.09 -26.07 -22.28
C LEU A 646 16.27 -26.80 -21.62
N PHE A 647 16.40 -28.11 -21.81
CA PHE A 647 17.55 -28.87 -21.34
C PHE A 647 18.79 -28.66 -22.22
N PHE A 648 18.64 -28.65 -23.54
CA PHE A 648 19.77 -28.55 -24.48
C PHE A 648 20.28 -27.12 -24.73
N THR A 649 19.43 -26.08 -24.67
CA THR A 649 19.86 -24.69 -24.92
C THR A 649 20.92 -24.18 -23.92
N PRO A 650 20.81 -24.41 -22.60
CA PRO A 650 21.90 -24.07 -21.68
C PRO A 650 23.17 -24.89 -21.92
N GLY A 651 23.02 -26.14 -22.36
CA GLY A 651 24.13 -27.01 -22.74
C GLY A 651 24.91 -26.49 -23.95
N SER A 652 24.21 -25.98 -24.97
CA SER A 652 24.86 -25.38 -26.14
C SER A 652 25.58 -24.07 -25.78
N LEU A 653 24.97 -23.23 -24.94
CA LEU A 653 25.57 -21.98 -24.49
C LEU A 653 26.83 -22.21 -23.64
N THR A 654 26.77 -23.15 -22.68
CA THR A 654 27.93 -23.50 -21.84
C THR A 654 29.08 -24.03 -22.69
N SER A 655 28.77 -24.89 -23.66
CA SER A 655 29.77 -25.43 -24.58
C SER A 655 30.37 -24.34 -25.49
N LEU A 656 29.57 -23.40 -25.98
CA LEU A 656 30.07 -22.24 -26.76
C LEU A 656 31.00 -21.35 -25.92
N THR A 657 30.65 -21.06 -24.65
CA THR A 657 31.53 -20.27 -23.78
C THR A 657 32.85 -20.98 -23.50
N VAL A 658 32.83 -22.30 -23.30
CA VAL A 658 34.03 -23.12 -23.17
C VAL A 658 34.85 -23.11 -24.46
N ALA A 659 34.20 -23.23 -25.63
CA ALA A 659 34.85 -23.12 -26.93
C ALA A 659 35.53 -21.76 -27.10
N PHE A 660 34.86 -20.67 -26.73
CA PHE A 660 35.46 -19.33 -26.78
C PHE A 660 36.71 -19.23 -25.90
N GLY A 661 36.61 -19.65 -24.63
CA GLY A 661 37.74 -19.62 -23.69
C GLY A 661 38.91 -20.49 -24.14
N LEU A 662 38.64 -21.70 -24.65
CA LEU A 662 39.67 -22.61 -25.17
C LEU A 662 40.29 -22.08 -26.47
N GLY A 663 39.48 -21.54 -27.39
CA GLY A 663 39.93 -20.97 -28.65
C GLY A 663 40.87 -19.77 -28.43
N LEU A 664 40.48 -18.84 -27.56
CA LEU A 664 41.35 -17.73 -27.16
C LEU A 664 42.63 -18.21 -26.48
N ARG A 665 42.55 -19.23 -25.63
CA ARG A 665 43.74 -19.84 -25.03
C ARG A 665 44.66 -20.45 -26.09
N THR A 666 44.14 -21.07 -27.14
CA THR A 666 44.97 -21.61 -28.23
C THR A 666 45.65 -20.53 -29.07
N VAL A 667 44.99 -19.39 -29.29
CA VAL A 667 45.49 -18.32 -30.18
C VAL A 667 46.38 -17.32 -29.44
N LEU A 668 46.04 -16.95 -28.20
CA LEU A 668 46.73 -15.90 -27.44
C LEU A 668 47.81 -16.41 -26.47
N ALA A 669 47.84 -17.70 -26.13
CA ALA A 669 48.89 -18.27 -25.29
C ALA A 669 50.35 -17.92 -25.71
N PRO A 670 50.70 -17.84 -27.00
CA PRO A 670 52.05 -17.43 -27.40
C PRO A 670 52.32 -15.92 -27.28
N VAL A 671 51.29 -15.06 -27.29
CA VAL A 671 51.44 -13.59 -27.34
C VAL A 671 51.28 -12.94 -25.96
N GLY A 672 50.44 -13.50 -25.08
CA GLY A 672 50.19 -12.93 -23.75
C GLY A 672 49.43 -13.89 -22.84
N ARG A 673 50.16 -14.67 -22.03
CA ARG A 673 49.58 -15.67 -21.11
C ARG A 673 48.66 -15.06 -20.06
N THR A 674 49.02 -13.90 -19.51
CA THR A 674 48.24 -13.19 -18.48
C THR A 674 46.87 -12.76 -18.99
N LEU A 675 46.80 -12.22 -20.20
CA LEU A 675 45.54 -11.82 -20.84
C LEU A 675 44.66 -13.05 -21.15
N SER A 676 45.27 -14.13 -21.65
CA SER A 676 44.60 -15.39 -21.94
C SER A 676 43.98 -16.03 -20.67
N ASP A 677 44.75 -16.11 -19.59
CA ASP A 677 44.26 -16.66 -18.31
C ASP A 677 43.17 -15.75 -17.70
N ALA A 678 43.29 -14.42 -17.81
CA ALA A 678 42.24 -13.50 -17.34
C ALA A 678 40.90 -13.69 -18.09
N ILE A 679 40.94 -13.83 -19.41
CA ILE A 679 39.73 -14.06 -20.23
C ILE A 679 39.11 -15.43 -19.94
N PHE A 680 39.93 -16.45 -19.68
CA PHE A 680 39.45 -17.77 -19.28
C PHE A 680 38.75 -17.76 -17.91
N VAL A 681 39.31 -17.03 -16.94
CA VAL A 681 38.68 -16.82 -15.63
C VAL A 681 37.35 -16.05 -15.78
N LEU A 682 37.34 -14.98 -16.60
CA LEU A 682 36.12 -14.20 -16.85
C LEU A 682 35.02 -15.05 -17.50
N SER A 683 35.37 -15.87 -18.48
CA SER A 683 34.43 -16.81 -19.14
C SER A 683 33.85 -17.83 -18.15
N SER A 684 34.67 -18.28 -17.20
CA SER A 684 34.24 -19.19 -16.12
C SER A 684 33.28 -18.52 -15.13
N LEU A 685 33.48 -17.24 -14.81
CA LEU A 685 32.58 -16.46 -13.96
C LEU A 685 31.21 -16.26 -14.60
N VAL A 686 31.15 -16.05 -15.92
CA VAL A 686 29.88 -15.95 -16.68
C VAL A 686 29.06 -17.24 -16.56
N LEU A 687 29.71 -18.41 -16.55
CA LEU A 687 29.04 -19.70 -16.38
C LEU A 687 28.49 -19.93 -14.96
N LEU A 688 29.09 -19.30 -13.95
CA LEU A 688 28.67 -19.39 -12.56
C LEU A 688 27.51 -18.45 -12.22
N TYR A 689 27.33 -17.34 -12.95
CA TYR A 689 26.29 -16.36 -12.66
C TYR A 689 24.86 -16.97 -12.58
N PRO A 690 24.42 -17.85 -13.50
CA PRO A 690 23.10 -18.49 -13.41
C PRO A 690 22.93 -19.44 -12.23
N MET A 691 24.03 -19.88 -11.60
CA MET A 691 23.98 -20.67 -10.36
C MET A 691 23.73 -19.79 -9.13
N LEU A 692 24.01 -18.49 -9.20
CA LEU A 692 23.75 -17.58 -8.07
C LEU A 692 22.27 -17.54 -7.72
N ASP A 693 21.36 -17.40 -8.70
CA ASP A 693 19.91 -17.41 -8.45
C ASP A 693 19.42 -18.75 -7.87
N PHE A 694 20.02 -19.86 -8.30
CA PHE A 694 19.71 -21.17 -7.72
C PHE A 694 20.18 -21.27 -6.26
N VAL A 695 21.41 -20.83 -5.99
CA VAL A 695 22.00 -20.85 -4.64
C VAL A 695 21.22 -19.92 -3.70
N THR A 696 20.81 -18.74 -4.14
CA THR A 696 20.00 -17.84 -3.29
C THR A 696 18.66 -18.48 -2.93
N ARG A 697 17.96 -19.12 -3.87
CA ARG A 697 16.71 -19.87 -3.59
C ARG A 697 16.94 -21.05 -2.64
N LEU A 698 18.06 -21.75 -2.77
CA LEU A 698 18.45 -22.77 -1.80
C LEU A 698 18.65 -22.15 -0.42
N VAL A 699 19.42 -21.08 -0.28
CA VAL A 699 19.64 -20.41 1.01
C VAL A 699 18.33 -20.01 1.68
N TRP A 700 17.38 -19.44 0.92
CA TRP A 700 16.06 -19.09 1.44
C TRP A 700 15.24 -20.29 1.93
N THR A 701 15.32 -21.42 1.23
CA THR A 701 14.57 -22.65 1.58
C THR A 701 15.28 -23.53 2.61
N TYR A 702 16.59 -23.34 2.81
CA TYR A 702 17.39 -24.09 3.78
C TYR A 702 16.90 -23.87 5.21
N GLN A 703 16.77 -22.61 5.61
CA GLN A 703 16.39 -22.25 6.97
C GLN A 703 15.01 -22.78 7.40
N PRO A 704 13.93 -22.66 6.60
CA PRO A 704 12.63 -23.23 7.00
C PRO A 704 12.64 -24.76 7.04
N LEU A 705 13.35 -25.41 6.13
CA LEU A 705 13.45 -26.88 6.10
C LEU A 705 14.28 -27.42 7.28
N SER A 706 15.37 -26.75 7.65
CA SER A 706 16.22 -27.20 8.75
C SER A 706 15.49 -27.19 10.09
N VAL A 707 14.62 -26.19 10.32
CA VAL A 707 13.77 -26.12 11.52
C VAL A 707 12.78 -27.29 11.59
N ARG A 708 12.26 -27.78 10.44
CA ARG A 708 11.23 -28.84 10.41
C ARG A 708 11.79 -30.26 10.33
N ARG A 709 12.91 -30.48 9.64
CA ARG A 709 13.48 -31.80 9.33
C ARG A 709 14.83 -32.07 10.01
N GLY A 710 15.44 -31.04 10.60
CA GLY A 710 16.81 -31.10 11.11
C GLY A 710 17.85 -30.84 10.01
N HIS A 711 19.01 -30.33 10.42
CA HIS A 711 20.07 -29.88 9.51
C HIS A 711 20.65 -31.01 8.64
N ILE A 712 20.85 -32.21 9.20
CA ILE A 712 21.53 -33.32 8.52
C ILE A 712 20.76 -33.75 7.27
N PHE A 713 19.46 -34.03 7.41
CA PHE A 713 18.62 -34.46 6.30
C PHE A 713 18.52 -33.42 5.19
N VAL A 714 18.41 -32.14 5.57
CA VAL A 714 18.33 -31.03 4.62
C VAL A 714 19.65 -30.87 3.86
N CYS A 715 20.80 -30.97 4.54
CA CYS A 715 22.10 -30.96 3.87
C CYS A 715 22.20 -32.06 2.81
N TRP A 716 21.76 -33.29 3.08
CA TRP A 716 21.76 -34.37 2.08
C TRP A 716 20.88 -34.07 0.87
N ILE A 717 19.66 -33.57 1.08
CA ILE A 717 18.77 -33.15 -0.03
C ILE A 717 19.44 -32.05 -0.86
N PHE A 718 20.04 -31.07 -0.19
CA PHE A 718 20.65 -29.91 -0.84
C PHE A 718 21.90 -30.29 -1.62
N ILE A 719 22.73 -31.18 -1.09
CA ILE A 719 23.88 -31.75 -1.78
C ILE A 719 23.40 -32.50 -3.02
N GLY A 720 22.38 -33.37 -2.88
CA GLY A 720 21.81 -34.11 -4.01
C GLY A 720 21.20 -33.21 -5.10
N ARG A 721 20.47 -32.16 -4.71
CA ARG A 721 19.89 -31.18 -5.65
C ARG A 721 20.95 -30.34 -6.35
N THR A 722 21.92 -29.84 -5.60
CA THR A 722 23.06 -29.10 -6.15
C THR A 722 23.82 -30.00 -7.12
N PHE A 723 24.08 -31.25 -6.75
CA PHE A 723 24.73 -32.23 -7.61
C PHE A 723 23.93 -32.48 -8.90
N HIS A 724 22.62 -32.72 -8.82
CA HIS A 724 21.78 -32.94 -9.99
C HIS A 724 21.71 -31.71 -10.92
N VAL A 725 21.63 -30.50 -10.36
CA VAL A 725 21.63 -29.25 -11.15
C VAL A 725 23.00 -28.99 -11.78
N CYS A 726 24.08 -29.21 -11.04
CA CYS A 726 25.45 -29.12 -11.57
C CYS A 726 25.67 -30.14 -12.69
N LEU A 727 25.23 -31.39 -12.51
CA LEU A 727 25.31 -32.42 -13.54
C LEU A 727 24.52 -32.01 -14.79
N GLY A 728 23.24 -31.61 -14.62
CA GLY A 728 22.40 -31.20 -15.74
C GLY A 728 22.87 -29.93 -16.47
N ARG A 729 23.63 -29.04 -15.81
CA ARG A 729 24.11 -27.78 -16.40
C ARG A 729 25.54 -27.85 -16.94
N PHE A 730 26.41 -28.64 -16.31
CA PHE A 730 27.82 -28.76 -16.68
C PHE A 730 28.18 -30.10 -17.34
N TRP A 731 27.20 -30.95 -17.67
CA TRP A 731 27.44 -32.17 -18.45
C TRP A 731 28.25 -31.96 -19.74
N PRO A 732 28.13 -30.84 -20.51
CA PRO A 732 28.90 -30.68 -21.73
C PRO A 732 30.39 -30.55 -21.43
N ILE A 733 30.75 -29.92 -20.30
CA ILE A 733 32.14 -29.76 -19.87
C ILE A 733 32.76 -31.14 -19.62
N ILE A 734 32.08 -31.99 -18.84
CA ILE A 734 32.53 -33.35 -18.54
C ILE A 734 32.73 -34.13 -19.85
N PHE A 735 31.77 -34.03 -20.77
CA PHE A 735 31.86 -34.69 -22.08
C PHE A 735 33.04 -34.19 -22.92
N ILE A 736 33.27 -32.88 -23.01
CA ILE A 736 34.37 -32.27 -23.77
C ILE A 736 35.74 -32.76 -23.25
N PHE A 737 35.93 -32.78 -21.92
CA PHE A 737 37.19 -33.22 -21.32
C PHE A 737 37.44 -34.72 -21.52
N ILE A 738 36.42 -35.57 -21.40
CA ILE A 738 36.54 -37.02 -21.63
C ILE A 738 36.89 -37.32 -23.10
N MET A 739 36.20 -36.68 -24.04
CA MET A 739 36.45 -36.88 -25.48
C MET A 739 37.82 -36.34 -25.90
N SER A 740 38.25 -35.21 -25.35
CA SER A 740 39.57 -34.62 -25.67
C SER A 740 40.73 -35.46 -25.14
N THR A 741 40.58 -36.08 -23.96
CA THR A 741 41.62 -36.94 -23.36
C THR A 741 41.70 -38.30 -24.04
N SER A 742 40.58 -38.88 -24.45
CA SER A 742 40.52 -40.15 -25.19
C SER A 742 41.22 -40.08 -26.56
N ASN A 743 41.32 -38.90 -27.17
CA ASN A 743 42.08 -38.72 -28.41
C ASN A 743 43.61 -38.83 -28.23
N LYS A 744 44.14 -38.81 -27.00
CA LYS A 744 45.57 -39.08 -26.75
C LYS A 744 45.92 -40.56 -26.81
N THR A 745 44.96 -41.47 -26.57
CA THR A 745 45.19 -42.92 -26.56
C THR A 745 45.10 -43.57 -27.94
N TRP A 746 44.67 -42.82 -28.97
CA TRP A 746 44.58 -43.28 -30.37
C TRP A 746 45.74 -42.77 -31.26
N ARG A 747 46.79 -42.19 -30.67
CA ARG A 747 48.02 -41.79 -31.37
C ARG A 747 49.18 -42.70 -31.06
#